data_AF-A0A521JUP4-F1
#
_entry.id   AF-A0A521JUP4-F1
#
_cell.length_a   1.000
_cell.length_b   1.000
_cell.length_c   1.000
_cell.angle_alpha   90.00
_cell.angle_beta   90.00
_cell.angle_gamma   90.00
#
_symmetry.space_group_name_H-M   'P 1'
#
loop_
_entity.id
_entity.type
_entity.pdbx_description
1 polymer ?
#
loop_
_entity_poly.entity_id
_entity_poly.type
_entity_poly.pdbx_seq_one_letter_code
_entity_poly.pdbx_strand_id
1 'polypeptide(L)'
;MPQPSSSPLALLQRCALALVLAAACALRAPAAAAQSPAGEPSAISNEQKLLEHQIERLEKTMRNLRERLATEGRPRALELLDQGLALLGERDAQGGGLTLREHMSESTKRSSDHELARSLEHQEAVVARLQQLLQVLLDRASLDKLEERAEEAAALTQELGALAAAQQELRERAERATEEALGPEGQALQRELAALAQAQRDLLARGLAQARADGSLEREQLATALGELQRAQATDRAVLESYDAARAAALDAASKQLGAAQAPPAGPAGEAKSAEAKAAEARERVAAARAALEALRDAPTEAEPDAVGAAAQQALDALASTPDAEQALARAREALQQQAAELARVAPMLSASQRDQARAARSLAQHASASSSIEPAARAEVGDELRAAGEAMERASESLRAGDEHAAEQSAKSAEQALARAAQALQEAQAAQQAQANQSAQAQAQAQARAAGAEEQAALLARAAKSAQQAKAAEQQSQASPSSQSSQSAQTTPSAQSSQSPQASQSSQPPQASQSSQSSPSEPGQTAEPRASDALREAQQKMAEARDALQQGQSQRAANAQDRAATALDEARERMLDEARPRDASQQAAAEELAREQREIERKLLELAERMQDPQREQAREHAQSAASEAEQAASSMRAGRPKEGAEQAEQARQQIEQARRQMQEEERRYQRLRQEELLFRMADELAELSTRQRAQREDTAEVDRERAGAETPSRAQKIRLRKIAAEEAQLARKAGEIAEALGNEQSLVFAEALADTRLDLIDVASRLGEEGDWDSGPLVQGLQLQVEERVGWLQQSLSAERERRRAEQQREKEQGGQPPEGQGEQEQEEERLIPDVAELRLLRQLELDLAQQLTRLEKLNPQLARAGEADALVLREVQRLSTRHERVTTLFALLRARLNLPDPDQVPADEANEPVKEQP
;
A
#
# COMPACT_ATOMS: atom_id res chain seq x y z
N MET A 1 23.49 -24.57 -17.11
CA MET A 1 22.04 -24.31 -17.02
C MET A 1 21.40 -25.46 -16.26
N PRO A 2 21.25 -25.39 -14.92
CA PRO A 2 20.45 -26.36 -14.20
C PRO A 2 18.96 -26.12 -14.51
N GLN A 3 18.20 -27.18 -14.69
CA GLN A 3 16.75 -27.11 -14.92
C GLN A 3 16.03 -26.51 -13.69
N PRO A 4 14.92 -25.78 -13.87
CA PRO A 4 14.16 -25.25 -12.74
C PRO A 4 13.65 -26.43 -11.91
N SER A 5 14.08 -26.51 -10.65
CA SER A 5 13.57 -27.48 -9.69
C SER A 5 12.07 -27.24 -9.51
N SER A 6 11.25 -28.15 -10.04
CA SER A 6 9.82 -28.18 -9.81
C SER A 6 9.53 -28.12 -8.31
N SER A 7 8.73 -27.15 -7.88
CA SER A 7 8.38 -26.96 -6.48
C SER A 7 7.73 -28.23 -5.91
N PRO A 8 8.10 -28.68 -4.70
CA PRO A 8 7.56 -29.92 -4.10
C PRO A 8 6.02 -29.91 -3.96
N LEU A 9 5.44 -28.72 -3.85
CA LEU A 9 3.99 -28.48 -3.78
C LEU A 9 3.29 -28.79 -5.12
N ALA A 10 3.90 -28.47 -6.27
CA ALA A 10 3.34 -28.79 -7.58
C ALA A 10 3.32 -30.30 -7.85
N LEU A 11 4.27 -31.03 -7.28
CA LEU A 11 4.35 -32.50 -7.39
C LEU A 11 3.24 -33.17 -6.56
N LEU A 12 2.96 -32.62 -5.36
CA LEU A 12 1.81 -32.99 -4.54
C LEU A 12 0.47 -32.73 -5.24
N GLN A 13 0.28 -31.54 -5.81
CA GLN A 13 -0.95 -31.18 -6.53
C GLN A 13 -1.21 -32.11 -7.71
N ARG A 14 -0.18 -32.46 -8.48
CA ARG A 14 -0.27 -33.44 -9.58
C ARG A 14 -0.63 -34.84 -9.07
N CYS A 15 -0.05 -35.27 -7.95
CA CYS A 15 -0.39 -36.56 -7.34
C CYS A 15 -1.84 -36.60 -6.84
N ALA A 16 -2.31 -35.54 -6.18
CA ALA A 16 -3.69 -35.47 -5.69
C ALA A 16 -4.72 -35.40 -6.84
N LEU A 17 -4.43 -34.61 -7.88
CA LEU A 17 -5.27 -34.52 -9.08
C LEU A 17 -5.37 -35.87 -9.82
N ALA A 18 -4.24 -36.58 -9.97
CA ALA A 18 -4.21 -37.90 -10.59
C ALA A 18 -5.03 -38.94 -9.79
N LEU A 19 -5.06 -38.82 -8.47
CA LEU A 19 -5.80 -39.70 -7.57
C LEU A 19 -7.32 -39.47 -7.67
N VAL A 20 -7.75 -38.20 -7.77
CA VAL A 20 -9.16 -37.84 -8.03
C VAL A 20 -9.63 -38.31 -9.40
N LEU A 21 -8.81 -38.12 -10.45
CA LEU A 21 -9.09 -38.62 -11.80
C LEU A 21 -9.20 -40.15 -11.84
N ALA A 22 -8.31 -40.85 -11.15
CA ALA A 22 -8.37 -42.31 -11.05
C ALA A 22 -9.63 -42.79 -10.33
N ALA A 23 -10.03 -42.13 -9.23
CA ALA A 23 -11.26 -42.45 -8.50
C ALA A 23 -12.51 -42.19 -9.35
N ALA A 24 -12.57 -41.06 -10.08
CA ALA A 24 -13.69 -40.71 -10.96
C ALA A 24 -13.82 -41.68 -12.15
N CYS A 25 -12.70 -42.18 -12.70
CA CYS A 25 -12.71 -43.22 -13.73
C CYS A 25 -13.25 -44.56 -13.19
N ALA A 26 -12.89 -44.95 -11.97
CA ALA A 26 -13.37 -46.18 -11.34
C ALA A 26 -14.91 -46.17 -11.11
N LEU A 27 -15.49 -45.00 -10.81
CA LEU A 27 -16.94 -44.81 -10.65
C LEU A 27 -17.75 -44.90 -11.96
N ARG A 28 -17.10 -44.73 -13.12
CA ARG A 28 -17.78 -44.72 -14.43
C ARG A 28 -17.81 -46.11 -15.09
N ALA A 29 -16.97 -47.04 -14.64
CA ALA A 29 -16.90 -48.42 -15.10
C ALA A 29 -18.14 -49.30 -14.80
N PRO A 30 -18.83 -49.22 -13.63
CA PRO A 30 -19.89 -50.18 -13.31
C PRO A 30 -21.16 -50.04 -14.16
N ALA A 31 -21.42 -48.85 -14.74
CA ALA A 31 -22.59 -48.63 -15.60
C ALA A 31 -22.47 -49.29 -16.99
N ALA A 32 -21.25 -49.44 -17.51
CA ALA A 32 -20.97 -50.15 -18.77
C ALA A 32 -20.85 -51.67 -18.57
N ALA A 33 -20.41 -52.11 -17.39
CA ALA A 33 -20.20 -53.52 -17.05
C ALA A 33 -21.50 -54.29 -16.75
N ALA A 34 -22.61 -53.61 -16.46
CA ALA A 34 -23.91 -54.24 -16.17
C ALA A 34 -24.52 -55.04 -17.35
N GLN A 35 -23.92 -54.98 -18.54
CA GLN A 35 -24.37 -55.71 -19.74
C GLN A 35 -23.51 -56.92 -20.12
N SER A 36 -22.41 -57.20 -19.40
CA SER A 36 -21.57 -58.38 -19.66
C SER A 36 -21.68 -59.41 -18.51
N PRO A 37 -22.25 -60.60 -18.74
CA PRO A 37 -22.32 -61.64 -17.72
C PRO A 37 -20.96 -62.37 -17.64
N ALA A 38 -20.35 -62.35 -16.45
CA ALA A 38 -19.31 -63.28 -15.96
C ALA A 38 -17.81 -62.87 -15.91
N GLY A 39 -17.46 -61.58 -15.95
CA GLY A 39 -16.14 -61.09 -15.48
C GLY A 39 -16.21 -59.58 -15.21
N GLU A 40 -15.66 -58.99 -14.16
CA GLU A 40 -14.59 -59.37 -13.23
C GLU A 40 -14.76 -58.60 -11.89
N PRO A 41 -15.34 -59.17 -10.82
CA PRO A 41 -15.28 -58.56 -9.48
C PRO A 41 -13.83 -58.41 -8.98
N SER A 42 -12.89 -59.15 -9.56
CA SER A 42 -11.45 -59.04 -9.30
C SER A 42 -10.83 -57.75 -9.84
N ALA A 43 -11.31 -57.19 -10.95
CA ALA A 43 -10.76 -55.96 -11.53
C ALA A 43 -11.07 -54.74 -10.65
N ILE A 44 -12.33 -54.61 -10.23
CA ILE A 44 -12.77 -53.54 -9.31
C ILE A 44 -12.02 -53.65 -7.97
N SER A 45 -11.85 -54.85 -7.43
CA SER A 45 -11.06 -55.06 -6.21
C SER A 45 -9.58 -54.67 -6.37
N ASN A 46 -8.98 -54.93 -7.53
CA ASN A 46 -7.59 -54.55 -7.81
C ASN A 46 -7.42 -53.03 -7.95
N GLU A 47 -8.36 -52.35 -8.61
CA GLU A 47 -8.38 -50.89 -8.71
C GLU A 47 -8.57 -50.22 -7.35
N GLN A 48 -9.44 -50.76 -6.48
CA GLN A 48 -9.63 -50.24 -5.13
C GLN A 48 -8.38 -50.43 -4.25
N LYS A 49 -7.68 -51.57 -4.35
CA LYS A 49 -6.39 -51.78 -3.67
C LYS A 49 -5.31 -50.81 -4.15
N LEU A 50 -5.32 -50.47 -5.44
CA LEU A 50 -4.42 -49.48 -6.02
C LEU A 50 -4.69 -48.09 -5.43
N LEU A 51 -5.96 -47.68 -5.34
CA LEU A 51 -6.37 -46.42 -4.72
C LEU A 51 -5.97 -46.37 -3.24
N GLU A 52 -6.14 -47.46 -2.48
CA GLU A 52 -5.70 -47.54 -1.08
C GLU A 52 -4.18 -47.29 -0.95
N HIS A 53 -3.37 -47.93 -1.81
CA HIS A 53 -1.93 -47.72 -1.85
C HIS A 53 -1.56 -46.28 -2.24
N GLN A 54 -2.33 -45.66 -3.14
CA GLN A 54 -2.10 -44.27 -3.54
C GLN A 54 -2.40 -43.30 -2.39
N ILE A 55 -3.47 -43.53 -1.62
CA ILE A 55 -3.80 -42.72 -0.42
C ILE A 55 -2.71 -42.86 0.64
N GLU A 56 -2.24 -44.08 0.91
CA GLU A 56 -1.15 -44.31 1.86
C GLU A 56 0.15 -43.61 1.42
N ARG A 57 0.45 -43.66 0.12
CA ARG A 57 1.60 -42.96 -0.45
C ARG A 57 1.45 -41.44 -0.34
N LEU A 58 0.25 -40.91 -0.59
CA LEU A 58 -0.05 -39.48 -0.46
C LEU A 58 0.17 -39.03 0.99
N GLU A 59 -0.40 -39.74 1.96
CA GLU A 59 -0.26 -39.45 3.39
C GLU A 59 1.22 -39.43 3.81
N LYS A 60 1.99 -40.44 3.41
CA LYS A 60 3.43 -40.51 3.69
C LYS A 60 4.20 -39.35 3.06
N THR A 61 3.82 -38.95 1.84
CA THR A 61 4.44 -37.82 1.14
C THR A 61 4.11 -36.50 1.84
N MET A 62 2.88 -36.31 2.29
CA MET A 62 2.43 -35.13 3.04
C MET A 62 3.16 -35.00 4.39
N ARG A 63 3.33 -36.10 5.13
CA ARG A 63 4.11 -36.09 6.39
C ARG A 63 5.57 -35.72 6.17
N ASN A 64 6.22 -36.29 5.15
CA ASN A 64 7.61 -35.96 4.82
C ASN A 64 7.76 -34.49 4.36
N LEU A 65 6.79 -33.96 3.63
CA LEU A 65 6.80 -32.56 3.18
C LEU A 65 6.52 -31.59 4.32
N ARG A 66 5.70 -31.97 5.29
CA ARG A 66 5.49 -31.20 6.51
C ARG A 66 6.81 -30.95 7.25
N GLU A 67 7.61 -31.99 7.51
CA GLU A 67 8.91 -31.83 8.17
C GLU A 67 9.83 -30.86 7.42
N ARG A 68 9.86 -30.99 6.09
CA ARG A 68 10.68 -30.13 5.23
C ARG A 68 10.18 -28.68 5.19
N LEU A 69 8.88 -28.45 5.07
CA LEU A 69 8.30 -27.11 5.02
C LEU A 69 8.39 -26.38 6.37
N ALA A 70 8.46 -27.14 7.48
CA ALA A 70 8.73 -26.62 8.81
C ALA A 70 10.17 -26.10 8.90
N THR A 71 11.14 -26.85 8.34
CA THR A 71 12.53 -26.36 8.26
C THR A 71 12.71 -25.20 7.29
N GLU A 72 11.87 -25.09 6.26
CA GLU A 72 11.90 -24.02 5.27
C GLU A 72 11.10 -22.76 5.71
N GLY A 73 10.46 -22.77 6.88
CA GLY A 73 9.74 -21.62 7.43
C GLY A 73 8.52 -21.21 6.62
N ARG A 74 7.76 -22.16 6.04
CA ARG A 74 6.58 -21.90 5.21
C ARG A 74 5.28 -22.20 5.97
N PRO A 75 4.80 -21.30 6.87
CA PRO A 75 3.72 -21.59 7.81
C PRO A 75 2.39 -21.93 7.14
N ARG A 76 2.04 -21.26 6.04
CA ARG A 76 0.78 -21.52 5.33
C ARG A 76 0.74 -22.90 4.66
N ALA A 77 1.83 -23.30 4.00
CA ALA A 77 1.92 -24.62 3.38
C ALA A 77 1.88 -25.75 4.42
N LEU A 78 2.39 -25.50 5.63
CA LEU A 78 2.27 -26.41 6.77
C LEU A 78 0.84 -26.52 7.26
N GLU A 79 0.13 -25.41 7.40
CA GLU A 79 -1.26 -25.38 7.83
C GLU A 79 -2.15 -26.20 6.89
N LEU A 80 -1.98 -26.05 5.57
CA LEU A 80 -2.75 -26.80 4.57
C LEU A 80 -2.41 -28.30 4.57
N LEU A 81 -1.13 -28.64 4.78
CA LEU A 81 -0.72 -30.04 4.92
C LEU A 81 -1.27 -30.65 6.21
N ASP A 82 -1.30 -29.89 7.31
CA ASP A 82 -1.82 -30.33 8.59
C ASP A 82 -3.34 -30.52 8.53
N GLN A 83 -4.06 -29.61 7.88
CA GLN A 83 -5.49 -29.76 7.60
C GLN A 83 -5.77 -30.96 6.67
N GLY A 84 -4.96 -31.15 5.63
CA GLY A 84 -5.12 -32.30 4.73
C GLY A 84 -4.80 -33.65 5.41
N LEU A 85 -3.79 -33.69 6.29
CA LEU A 85 -3.49 -34.87 7.12
C LEU A 85 -4.61 -35.13 8.14
N ALA A 86 -5.19 -34.07 8.72
CA ALA A 86 -6.34 -34.18 9.62
C ALA A 86 -7.54 -34.78 8.87
N LEU A 87 -7.87 -34.30 7.67
CA LEU A 87 -8.97 -34.85 6.85
C LEU A 87 -8.78 -36.34 6.49
N LEU A 88 -7.54 -36.76 6.21
CA LEU A 88 -7.21 -38.17 5.96
C LEU A 88 -7.40 -39.05 7.20
N GLY A 89 -7.12 -38.50 8.39
CA GLY A 89 -7.21 -39.19 9.68
C GLY A 89 -8.54 -39.05 10.41
N GLU A 90 -9.39 -38.10 10.01
CA GLU A 90 -10.67 -37.82 10.65
C GLU A 90 -11.60 -39.03 10.48
N ARG A 91 -12.39 -39.32 11.51
CA ARG A 91 -13.42 -40.36 11.46
C ARG A 91 -14.74 -39.68 11.16
N ASP A 92 -15.35 -40.01 10.02
CA ASP A 92 -16.56 -39.31 9.58
C ASP A 92 -17.75 -39.70 10.45
N ALA A 93 -18.38 -38.71 11.09
CA ALA A 93 -19.55 -38.92 11.92
C ALA A 93 -20.79 -39.37 11.12
N GLN A 94 -20.88 -38.99 9.84
CA GLN A 94 -21.97 -39.36 8.95
C GLN A 94 -21.73 -40.71 8.26
N GLY A 95 -20.46 -41.05 8.01
CA GLY A 95 -20.00 -42.31 7.40
C GLY A 95 -19.82 -43.50 8.36
N GLY A 96 -20.29 -43.42 9.61
CA GLY A 96 -20.18 -44.52 10.58
C GLY A 96 -18.86 -44.58 11.36
N GLY A 97 -18.13 -43.47 11.46
CA GLY A 97 -16.92 -43.34 12.27
C GLY A 97 -15.66 -43.90 11.62
N LEU A 98 -15.68 -44.10 10.30
CA LEU A 98 -14.58 -44.67 9.53
C LEU A 98 -13.72 -43.55 8.92
N THR A 99 -12.42 -43.80 8.87
CA THR A 99 -11.46 -42.99 8.12
C THR A 99 -11.60 -43.26 6.62
N LEU A 100 -11.04 -42.39 5.76
CA LEU A 100 -11.08 -42.56 4.30
C LEU A 100 -10.54 -43.94 3.86
N ARG A 101 -9.48 -44.41 4.51
CA ARG A 101 -8.88 -45.72 4.27
C ARG A 101 -9.79 -46.86 4.71
N GLU A 102 -10.40 -46.75 5.89
CA GLU A 102 -11.33 -47.74 6.42
C GLU A 102 -12.57 -47.86 5.51
N HIS A 103 -13.11 -46.73 5.00
CA HIS A 103 -14.19 -46.73 4.01
C HIS A 103 -13.83 -47.47 2.71
N MET A 104 -12.61 -47.28 2.20
CA MET A 104 -12.14 -47.99 1.00
C MET A 104 -11.97 -49.49 1.24
N SER A 105 -11.41 -49.87 2.38
CA SER A 105 -11.27 -51.28 2.77
C SER A 105 -12.63 -51.96 2.92
N GLU A 106 -13.61 -51.25 3.50
CA GLU A 106 -14.96 -51.76 3.67
C GLU A 106 -15.74 -51.83 2.37
N SER A 107 -15.59 -50.84 1.48
CA SER A 107 -16.15 -50.90 0.12
C SER A 107 -15.59 -52.10 -0.67
N THR A 108 -14.31 -52.41 -0.50
CA THR A 108 -13.69 -53.59 -1.14
C THR A 108 -14.29 -54.90 -0.63
N LYS A 109 -14.49 -55.02 0.70
CA LYS A 109 -15.11 -56.20 1.32
C LYS A 109 -16.58 -56.36 0.90
N ARG A 110 -17.33 -55.26 0.88
CA ARG A 110 -18.75 -55.30 0.50
C ARG A 110 -18.97 -55.54 -1.00
N SER A 111 -18.05 -55.06 -1.85
CA SER A 111 -18.06 -55.38 -3.28
C SER A 111 -17.80 -56.87 -3.54
N SER A 112 -17.00 -57.56 -2.71
CA SER A 112 -16.88 -59.02 -2.80
C SER A 112 -18.14 -59.74 -2.32
N ASP A 113 -18.86 -59.17 -1.35
CA ASP A 113 -20.07 -59.75 -0.76
C ASP A 113 -21.35 -59.48 -1.58
N HIS A 114 -21.24 -58.94 -2.80
CA HIS A 114 -22.34 -58.61 -3.72
C HIS A 114 -23.30 -57.49 -3.24
N GLU A 115 -22.94 -56.69 -2.23
CA GLU A 115 -23.72 -55.53 -1.79
C GLU A 115 -23.40 -54.28 -2.64
N LEU A 116 -23.68 -54.35 -3.95
CA LEU A 116 -23.31 -53.32 -4.94
C LEU A 116 -23.86 -51.91 -4.60
N ALA A 117 -25.10 -51.80 -4.13
CA ALA A 117 -25.73 -50.52 -3.83
C ALA A 117 -25.00 -49.76 -2.70
N ARG A 118 -24.64 -50.47 -1.62
CA ARG A 118 -23.89 -49.88 -0.49
C ARG A 118 -22.44 -49.60 -0.85
N SER A 119 -21.83 -50.41 -1.73
CA SER A 119 -20.48 -50.14 -2.23
C SER A 119 -20.43 -48.82 -3.02
N LEU A 120 -21.46 -48.53 -3.82
CA LEU A 120 -21.59 -47.26 -4.54
C LEU A 120 -21.76 -46.07 -3.59
N GLU A 121 -22.63 -46.16 -2.58
CA GLU A 121 -22.77 -45.11 -1.56
C GLU A 121 -21.44 -44.82 -0.84
N HIS A 122 -20.65 -45.86 -0.55
CA HIS A 122 -19.34 -45.70 0.07
C HIS A 122 -18.30 -45.10 -0.91
N GLN A 123 -18.40 -45.40 -2.20
CA GLN A 123 -17.52 -44.80 -3.23
C GLN A 123 -17.82 -43.31 -3.43
N GLU A 124 -19.10 -42.92 -3.40
CA GLU A 124 -19.50 -41.51 -3.44
C GLU A 124 -18.96 -40.73 -2.23
N ALA A 125 -19.07 -41.31 -1.03
CA ALA A 125 -18.50 -40.72 0.19
C ALA A 125 -16.97 -40.57 0.11
N VAL A 126 -16.26 -41.57 -0.43
CA VAL A 126 -14.80 -41.50 -0.64
C VAL A 126 -14.44 -40.39 -1.63
N VAL A 127 -15.18 -40.23 -2.72
CA VAL A 127 -14.90 -39.17 -3.71
C VAL A 127 -15.16 -37.78 -3.17
N ALA A 128 -16.28 -37.58 -2.46
CA ALA A 128 -16.56 -36.30 -1.80
C ALA A 128 -15.42 -35.90 -0.85
N ARG A 129 -14.88 -36.88 -0.12
CA ARG A 129 -13.81 -36.66 0.86
C ARG A 129 -12.43 -36.44 0.21
N LEU A 130 -12.15 -37.10 -0.91
CA LEU A 130 -10.97 -36.82 -1.73
C LEU A 130 -11.05 -35.44 -2.40
N GLN A 131 -12.23 -34.98 -2.78
CA GLN A 131 -12.46 -33.62 -3.29
C GLN A 131 -12.23 -32.58 -2.20
N GLN A 132 -12.71 -32.82 -0.98
CA GLN A 132 -12.45 -31.96 0.18
C GLN A 132 -10.96 -31.87 0.50
N LEU A 133 -10.25 -33.00 0.45
CA LEU A 133 -8.78 -33.05 0.59
C LEU A 133 -8.09 -32.23 -0.50
N LEU A 134 -8.55 -32.33 -1.76
CA LEU A 134 -8.00 -31.56 -2.87
C LEU A 134 -8.23 -30.05 -2.68
N GLN A 135 -9.41 -29.62 -2.24
CA GLN A 135 -9.72 -28.21 -1.95
C GLN A 135 -8.78 -27.64 -0.89
N VAL A 136 -8.61 -28.36 0.23
CA VAL A 136 -7.67 -27.98 1.30
C VAL A 136 -6.23 -27.91 0.79
N LEU A 137 -5.79 -28.90 0.00
CA LEU A 137 -4.43 -28.92 -0.53
C LEU A 137 -4.16 -27.88 -1.63
N LEU A 138 -5.20 -27.39 -2.30
CA LEU A 138 -5.09 -26.34 -3.30
C LEU A 138 -5.14 -24.93 -2.70
N ASP A 139 -5.25 -24.79 -1.38
CA ASP A 139 -5.49 -23.51 -0.69
C ASP A 139 -6.68 -22.74 -1.27
N ARG A 140 -7.64 -23.46 -1.87
CA ARG A 140 -8.90 -22.85 -2.27
C ARG A 140 -9.66 -22.63 -0.98
N ALA A 141 -9.46 -21.47 -0.36
CA ALA A 141 -10.36 -21.02 0.69
C ALA A 141 -11.77 -21.13 0.11
N SER A 142 -12.64 -21.90 0.76
CA SER A 142 -14.03 -22.02 0.31
C SER A 142 -14.59 -20.60 0.20
N LEU A 143 -15.23 -20.29 -0.93
CA LEU A 143 -15.86 -18.99 -1.18
C LEU A 143 -16.63 -18.51 0.06
N ASP A 144 -17.39 -19.39 0.68
CA ASP A 144 -18.15 -19.15 1.92
C ASP A 144 -17.29 -18.60 3.08
N LYS A 145 -16.04 -19.08 3.24
CA LYS A 145 -15.13 -18.59 4.29
C LYS A 145 -14.52 -17.23 3.94
N LEU A 146 -14.27 -16.97 2.66
CA LEU A 146 -13.80 -15.66 2.21
C LEU A 146 -14.90 -14.62 2.33
N GLU A 147 -16.15 -15.00 2.03
CA GLU A 147 -17.35 -14.21 2.27
C GLU A 147 -17.52 -13.91 3.76
N GLU A 148 -17.53 -14.92 4.62
CA GLU A 148 -17.63 -14.75 6.08
C GLU A 148 -16.54 -13.80 6.62
N ARG A 149 -15.30 -13.94 6.16
CA ARG A 149 -14.19 -13.07 6.56
C ARG A 149 -14.30 -11.64 6.05
N ALA A 150 -14.80 -11.45 4.83
CA ALA A 150 -15.04 -10.13 4.25
C ALA A 150 -16.18 -9.44 5.00
N GLU A 151 -17.27 -10.14 5.30
CA GLU A 151 -18.39 -9.64 6.10
C GLU A 151 -17.97 -9.28 7.52
N GLU A 152 -17.15 -10.12 8.16
CA GLU A 152 -16.60 -9.83 9.48
C GLU A 152 -15.70 -8.59 9.45
N ALA A 153 -14.82 -8.46 8.44
CA ALA A 153 -13.97 -7.28 8.28
C ALA A 153 -14.78 -6.00 8.03
N ALA A 154 -15.85 -6.07 7.22
CA ALA A 154 -16.77 -4.96 6.99
C ALA A 154 -17.52 -4.56 8.27
N ALA A 155 -17.99 -5.53 9.05
CA ALA A 155 -18.64 -5.29 10.34
C ALA A 155 -17.70 -4.60 11.34
N LEU A 156 -16.46 -5.09 11.46
CA LEU A 156 -15.43 -4.46 12.31
C LEU A 156 -15.11 -3.04 11.85
N THR A 157 -14.99 -2.82 10.53
CA THR A 157 -14.79 -1.48 9.94
C THR A 157 -15.93 -0.53 10.29
N GLN A 158 -17.17 -1.00 10.22
CA GLN A 158 -18.35 -0.21 10.58
C GLN A 158 -18.39 0.10 12.08
N GLU A 159 -18.08 -0.87 12.94
CA GLU A 159 -17.98 -0.68 14.40
C GLU A 159 -16.89 0.34 14.76
N LEU A 160 -15.70 0.27 14.14
CA LEU A 160 -14.64 1.26 14.30
C LEU A 160 -15.08 2.66 13.82
N GLY A 161 -15.79 2.73 12.69
CA GLY A 161 -16.37 3.99 12.20
C GLY A 161 -17.36 4.61 13.19
N ALA A 162 -18.20 3.79 13.81
CA ALA A 162 -19.14 4.25 14.84
C ALA A 162 -18.41 4.76 16.10
N LEU A 163 -17.33 4.10 16.52
CA LEU A 163 -16.50 4.55 17.65
C LEU A 163 -15.73 5.84 17.33
N ALA A 164 -15.23 6.01 16.10
CA ALA A 164 -14.60 7.25 15.67
C ALA A 164 -15.59 8.43 15.71
N ALA A 165 -16.83 8.21 15.26
CA ALA A 165 -17.89 9.20 15.34
C ALA A 165 -18.26 9.53 16.80
N ALA A 166 -18.37 8.52 17.68
CA ALA A 166 -18.62 8.71 19.10
C ALA A 166 -17.49 9.49 19.80
N GLN A 167 -16.22 9.23 19.46
CA GLN A 167 -15.08 9.99 19.96
C GLN A 167 -15.15 11.46 19.54
N GLN A 168 -15.54 11.73 18.29
CA GLN A 168 -15.68 13.10 17.81
C GLN A 168 -16.80 13.85 18.55
N GLU A 169 -17.95 13.22 18.77
CA GLU A 169 -19.06 13.82 19.53
C GLU A 169 -18.63 14.10 20.99
N LEU A 170 -17.94 13.16 21.64
CA LEU A 170 -17.39 13.34 22.99
C LEU A 170 -16.40 14.49 23.07
N ARG A 171 -15.53 14.62 22.08
CA ARG A 171 -14.59 15.74 21.98
C ARG A 171 -15.33 17.07 21.88
N GLU A 172 -16.34 17.18 21.01
CA GLU A 172 -17.14 18.40 20.87
C GLU A 172 -17.88 18.74 22.16
N ARG A 173 -18.42 17.74 22.87
CA ARG A 173 -19.06 17.94 24.20
C ARG A 173 -18.05 18.38 25.26
N ALA A 174 -16.85 17.80 25.27
CA ALA A 174 -15.78 18.18 26.19
C ALA A 174 -15.29 19.62 25.93
N GLU A 175 -15.14 20.01 24.66
CA GLU A 175 -14.83 21.38 24.27
C GLU A 175 -15.94 22.34 24.71
N ARG A 176 -17.22 22.03 24.47
CA ARG A 176 -18.34 22.86 24.97
C ARG A 176 -18.35 22.97 26.50
N ALA A 177 -18.11 21.86 27.21
CA ALA A 177 -18.02 21.87 28.66
C ALA A 177 -16.86 22.76 29.17
N THR A 178 -15.72 22.77 28.46
CA THR A 178 -14.63 23.72 28.77
C THR A 178 -15.04 25.16 28.51
N GLU A 179 -15.70 25.44 27.38
CA GLU A 179 -16.14 26.80 27.03
C GLU A 179 -17.16 27.35 28.03
N GLU A 180 -18.06 26.50 28.50
CA GLU A 180 -19.03 26.84 29.56
C GLU A 180 -18.34 27.09 30.91
N ALA A 181 -17.29 26.32 31.23
CA ALA A 181 -16.52 26.49 32.46
C ALA A 181 -15.65 27.76 32.47
N LEU A 182 -15.12 28.17 31.31
CA LEU A 182 -14.31 29.38 31.15
C LEU A 182 -15.12 30.70 31.27
N GLY A 183 -16.42 30.66 30.98
CA GLY A 183 -17.27 31.86 30.92
C GLY A 183 -16.85 32.86 29.81
N PRO A 184 -17.57 33.99 29.66
CA PRO A 184 -17.29 34.94 28.57
C PRO A 184 -15.94 35.66 28.71
N GLU A 185 -15.48 35.91 29.94
CA GLU A 185 -14.21 36.59 30.20
C GLU A 185 -13.01 35.66 29.96
N GLY A 186 -13.10 34.40 30.40
CA GLY A 186 -12.10 33.38 30.08
C GLY A 186 -12.02 33.10 28.57
N GLN A 187 -13.16 33.11 27.87
CA GLN A 187 -13.17 33.00 26.40
C GLN A 187 -12.49 34.20 25.72
N ALA A 188 -12.67 35.42 26.23
CA ALA A 188 -11.98 36.59 25.71
C ALA A 188 -10.46 36.46 25.92
N LEU A 189 -10.03 36.05 27.11
CA LEU A 189 -8.62 35.78 27.44
C LEU A 189 -8.02 34.68 26.55
N GLN A 190 -8.78 33.61 26.29
CA GLN A 190 -8.36 32.52 25.40
C GLN A 190 -8.15 33.01 23.96
N ARG A 191 -9.04 33.88 23.46
CA ARG A 191 -8.88 34.50 22.13
C ARG A 191 -7.67 35.43 22.08
N GLU A 192 -7.41 36.18 23.15
CA GLU A 192 -6.20 37.02 23.27
C GLU A 192 -4.92 36.17 23.29
N LEU A 193 -4.88 35.09 24.07
CA LEU A 193 -3.74 34.16 24.10
C LEU A 193 -3.51 33.53 22.72
N ALA A 194 -4.57 33.10 22.03
CA ALA A 194 -4.46 32.55 20.68
C ALA A 194 -3.93 33.60 19.68
N ALA A 195 -4.41 34.85 19.76
CA ALA A 195 -3.92 35.94 18.92
C ALA A 195 -2.44 36.27 19.20
N LEU A 196 -2.01 36.25 20.46
CA LEU A 196 -0.62 36.49 20.85
C LEU A 196 0.30 35.34 20.41
N ALA A 197 -0.12 34.08 20.58
CA ALA A 197 0.61 32.93 20.09
C ALA A 197 0.79 32.97 18.56
N GLN A 198 -0.27 33.36 17.82
CA GLN A 198 -0.16 33.56 16.38
C GLN A 198 0.78 34.71 16.02
N ALA A 199 0.67 35.84 16.72
CA ALA A 199 1.57 36.98 16.52
C ALA A 199 3.04 36.62 16.82
N GLN A 200 3.30 35.75 17.79
CA GLN A 200 4.63 35.23 18.09
C GLN A 200 5.17 34.37 16.94
N ARG A 201 4.35 33.45 16.40
CA ARG A 201 4.71 32.64 15.22
C ARG A 201 5.03 33.50 14.02
N ASP A 202 4.22 34.54 13.76
CA ASP A 202 4.48 35.48 12.68
C ASP A 202 5.77 36.27 12.90
N LEU A 203 6.08 36.64 14.15
CA LEU A 203 7.30 37.34 14.52
C LEU A 203 8.54 36.45 14.37
N LEU A 204 8.43 35.16 14.72
CA LEU A 204 9.45 34.13 14.44
C LEU A 204 9.67 33.95 12.94
N ALA A 205 8.59 33.81 12.16
CA ALA A 205 8.68 33.67 10.71
C ALA A 205 9.36 34.88 10.06
N ARG A 206 9.04 36.10 10.52
CA ARG A 206 9.71 37.33 10.07
C ARG A 206 11.17 37.39 10.48
N GLY A 207 11.48 37.02 11.72
CA GLY A 207 12.86 36.95 12.22
C GLY A 207 13.72 35.99 11.40
N LEU A 208 13.18 34.80 11.08
CA LEU A 208 13.83 33.82 10.22
C LEU A 208 14.00 34.33 8.78
N ALA A 209 12.97 34.98 8.21
CA ALA A 209 13.05 35.56 6.87
C ALA A 209 14.11 36.67 6.78
N GLN A 210 14.17 37.54 7.81
CA GLN A 210 15.16 38.61 7.89
C GLN A 210 16.57 38.06 8.11
N ALA A 211 16.73 37.05 8.97
CA ALA A 211 18.01 36.39 9.20
C ALA A 211 18.54 35.65 7.94
N ARG A 212 17.64 35.14 7.09
CA ARG A 212 17.98 34.62 5.75
C ARG A 212 18.38 35.73 4.80
N ALA A 213 17.62 36.83 4.76
CA ALA A 213 17.91 37.97 3.87
C ALA A 213 19.25 38.65 4.19
N ASP A 214 19.59 38.77 5.47
CA ASP A 214 20.83 39.40 5.95
C ASP A 214 22.04 38.44 5.93
N GLY A 215 21.83 37.17 5.57
CA GLY A 215 22.83 36.10 5.60
C GLY A 215 23.39 35.83 7.01
N SER A 216 22.74 36.33 8.06
CA SER A 216 23.20 36.16 9.45
C SER A 216 23.06 34.71 9.91
N LEU A 217 22.01 34.02 9.46
CA LEU A 217 21.76 32.61 9.74
C LEU A 217 22.83 31.72 9.08
N GLU A 218 23.21 32.03 7.85
CA GLU A 218 24.31 31.37 7.13
C GLU A 218 25.66 31.65 7.80
N ARG A 219 25.90 32.90 8.25
CA ARG A 219 27.13 33.26 8.98
C ARG A 219 27.24 32.56 10.34
N GLU A 220 26.13 32.40 11.06
CA GLU A 220 26.10 31.69 12.35
C GLU A 220 26.30 30.19 12.18
N GLN A 221 25.67 29.59 11.16
CA GLN A 221 25.93 28.19 10.77
C GLN A 221 27.40 28.00 10.37
N LEU A 222 27.97 28.91 9.58
CA LEU A 222 29.39 28.89 9.21
C LEU A 222 30.30 29.08 10.42
N ALA A 223 29.97 29.97 11.35
CA ALA A 223 30.74 30.18 12.58
C ALA A 223 30.71 28.95 13.49
N THR A 224 29.56 28.28 13.60
CA THR A 224 29.40 27.04 14.36
C THR A 224 30.19 25.91 13.72
N ALA A 225 30.06 25.72 12.40
CA ALA A 225 30.82 24.73 11.64
C ALA A 225 32.34 24.99 11.72
N LEU A 226 32.76 26.25 11.67
CA LEU A 226 34.16 26.64 11.89
C LEU A 226 34.63 26.30 13.32
N GLY A 227 33.80 26.53 14.33
CA GLY A 227 34.10 26.18 15.71
C GLY A 227 34.21 24.67 15.92
N GLU A 228 33.33 23.88 15.32
CA GLU A 228 33.40 22.41 15.32
C GLU A 228 34.66 21.90 14.61
N LEU A 229 34.97 22.47 13.44
CA LEU A 229 36.16 22.15 12.68
C LEU A 229 37.44 22.51 13.45
N GLN A 230 37.45 23.62 14.19
CA GLN A 230 38.55 23.98 15.08
C GLN A 230 38.71 23.01 16.25
N ARG A 231 37.61 22.55 16.85
CA ARG A 231 37.67 21.52 17.90
C ARG A 231 38.20 20.21 17.34
N ALA A 232 37.72 19.79 16.16
CA ALA A 232 38.21 18.60 15.47
C ALA A 232 39.70 18.71 15.15
N GLN A 233 40.16 19.86 14.62
CA GLN A 233 41.58 20.13 14.38
C GLN A 233 42.41 20.14 15.66
N ALA A 234 41.88 20.64 16.78
CA ALA A 234 42.56 20.59 18.07
C ALA A 234 42.71 19.14 18.56
N THR A 235 41.69 18.31 18.34
CA THR A 235 41.75 16.87 18.62
C THR A 235 42.76 16.17 17.71
N ASP A 236 42.72 16.41 16.40
CA ASP A 236 43.66 15.87 15.42
C ASP A 236 45.10 16.30 15.71
N ARG A 237 45.29 17.56 16.13
CA ARG A 237 46.58 18.08 16.58
C ARG A 237 47.07 17.34 17.81
N ALA A 238 46.24 17.16 18.83
CA ALA A 238 46.60 16.42 20.03
C ALA A 238 46.97 14.95 19.72
N VAL A 239 46.26 14.34 18.76
CA VAL A 239 46.59 13.01 18.24
C VAL A 239 47.92 13.04 17.49
N LEU A 240 48.16 13.98 16.57
CA LEU A 240 49.39 14.04 15.78
C LEU A 240 50.63 14.40 16.61
N GLU A 241 50.49 15.28 17.62
CA GLU A 241 51.53 15.58 18.61
C GLU A 241 51.92 14.33 19.41
N SER A 242 51.02 13.36 19.57
CA SER A 242 51.32 12.07 20.19
C SER A 242 52.05 11.07 19.27
N TYR A 243 52.07 11.30 17.95
CA TYR A 243 52.65 10.36 16.97
C TYR A 243 53.90 10.85 16.23
N ASP A 244 54.07 12.15 15.92
CA ASP A 244 55.28 12.63 15.21
C ASP A 244 55.53 14.15 15.31
N ALA A 245 56.68 14.56 15.87
CA ALA A 245 57.01 15.97 16.15
C ALA A 245 57.21 16.83 14.88
N ALA A 246 57.57 16.22 13.74
CA ALA A 246 57.82 16.95 12.50
C ALA A 246 56.52 17.43 11.82
N ARG A 247 55.41 16.68 11.95
CA ARG A 247 54.10 17.05 11.39
C ARG A 247 53.36 18.07 12.23
N ALA A 248 53.57 18.07 13.55
CA ALA A 248 53.02 19.07 14.47
C ALA A 248 53.47 20.51 14.13
N ALA A 249 54.73 20.68 13.73
CA ALA A 249 55.27 22.00 13.34
C ALA A 249 54.64 22.56 12.06
N ALA A 250 54.31 21.70 11.09
CA ALA A 250 53.66 22.12 9.83
C ALA A 250 52.20 22.55 10.07
N LEU A 251 51.48 21.87 10.96
CA LEU A 251 50.12 22.24 11.38
C LEU A 251 50.09 23.53 12.20
N ASP A 252 51.08 23.76 13.07
CA ASP A 252 51.18 25.01 13.84
C ASP A 252 51.41 26.24 12.93
N ALA A 253 52.18 26.06 11.85
CA ALA A 253 52.39 27.10 10.84
C ALA A 253 51.11 27.39 10.03
N ALA A 254 50.36 26.35 9.61
CA ALA A 254 49.10 26.51 8.90
C ALA A 254 48.01 27.15 9.77
N SER A 255 47.92 26.77 11.05
CA SER A 255 47.00 27.37 12.03
C SER A 255 47.26 28.87 12.22
N LYS A 256 48.53 29.27 12.33
CA LYS A 256 48.91 30.69 12.43
C LYS A 256 48.59 31.49 11.17
N GLN A 257 48.73 30.89 9.98
CA GLN A 257 48.35 31.54 8.72
C GLN A 257 46.83 31.71 8.60
N LEU A 258 46.04 30.72 9.07
CA LEU A 258 44.59 30.82 9.10
C LEU A 258 44.12 31.89 10.11
N GLY A 259 44.75 31.96 11.28
CA GLY A 259 44.48 33.01 12.28
C GLY A 259 44.83 34.41 11.78
N ALA A 260 45.89 34.56 10.97
CA ALA A 260 46.25 35.83 10.34
C ALA A 260 45.25 36.26 9.25
N ALA A 261 44.65 35.31 8.52
CA ALA A 261 43.59 35.57 7.55
C ALA A 261 42.24 35.94 8.20
N GLN A 262 42.04 35.62 9.48
CA GLN A 262 40.84 35.93 10.26
C GLN A 262 40.90 37.29 11.00
N ALA A 263 42.04 38.00 10.97
CA ALA A 263 42.10 39.33 11.57
C ALA A 263 41.16 40.28 10.80
N PRO A 264 40.11 40.83 11.43
CA PRO A 264 39.16 41.68 10.73
C PRO A 264 39.88 42.95 10.24
N PRO A 265 39.72 43.37 8.97
CA PRO A 265 40.30 44.61 8.50
C PRO A 265 39.59 45.78 9.21
N ALA A 266 40.38 46.58 9.92
CA ALA A 266 39.89 47.79 10.54
C ALA A 266 39.63 48.87 9.46
N GLY A 267 38.35 49.15 9.20
CA GLY A 267 37.91 50.41 8.57
C GLY A 267 36.91 50.25 7.41
N PRO A 268 35.74 50.93 7.45
CA PRO A 268 34.78 50.92 6.34
C PRO A 268 34.99 52.17 5.46
N ALA A 269 35.29 51.99 4.16
CA ALA A 269 34.91 52.93 3.07
C ALA A 269 35.48 52.59 1.66
N GLY A 270 36.36 51.60 1.48
CA GLY A 270 37.11 51.46 0.22
C GLY A 270 36.65 50.43 -0.82
N GLU A 271 35.79 49.46 -0.48
CA GLU A 271 35.94 48.13 -1.11
C GLU A 271 34.98 47.74 -2.24
N ALA A 272 33.92 48.51 -2.54
CA ALA A 272 33.01 48.11 -3.62
C ALA A 272 33.66 48.18 -5.03
N LYS A 273 34.60 49.10 -5.26
CA LYS A 273 35.17 49.34 -6.61
C LYS A 273 36.33 48.41 -6.98
N SER A 274 37.01 47.82 -5.98
CA SER A 274 38.16 46.92 -6.21
C SER A 274 37.72 45.50 -6.57
N ALA A 275 36.61 45.03 -5.99
CA ALA A 275 36.04 43.73 -6.31
C ALA A 275 35.36 43.70 -7.71
N GLU A 276 34.71 44.80 -8.10
CA GLU A 276 34.03 44.91 -9.39
C GLU A 276 35.00 45.00 -10.58
N ALA A 277 36.13 45.69 -10.42
CA ALA A 277 37.16 45.78 -11.46
C ALA A 277 37.82 44.43 -11.76
N LYS A 278 38.06 43.62 -10.72
CA LYS A 278 38.64 42.27 -10.88
C LYS A 278 37.64 41.28 -11.49
N ALA A 279 36.34 41.45 -11.22
CA ALA A 279 35.29 40.63 -11.82
C ALA A 279 35.08 40.95 -13.32
N ALA A 280 35.26 42.20 -13.74
CA ALA A 280 35.15 42.61 -15.14
C ALA A 280 36.32 42.06 -16.00
N GLU A 281 37.55 42.15 -15.49
CA GLU A 281 38.75 41.67 -16.20
C GLU A 281 38.74 40.13 -16.36
N ALA A 282 38.17 39.41 -15.39
CA ALA A 282 37.98 37.95 -15.49
C ALA A 282 36.96 37.56 -16.57
N ARG A 283 35.89 38.35 -16.76
CA ARG A 283 34.85 38.07 -17.76
C ARG A 283 35.34 38.28 -19.19
N GLU A 284 36.15 39.31 -19.41
CA GLU A 284 36.70 39.62 -20.74
C GLU A 284 37.70 38.54 -21.20
N ARG A 285 38.53 38.02 -20.28
CA ARG A 285 39.47 36.92 -20.58
C ARG A 285 38.77 35.60 -20.89
N VAL A 286 37.65 35.32 -20.21
CA VAL A 286 36.84 34.12 -20.47
C VAL A 286 36.12 34.22 -21.81
N ALA A 287 35.63 35.41 -22.19
CA ALA A 287 35.01 35.62 -23.49
C ALA A 287 36.01 35.45 -24.66
N ALA A 288 37.23 36.00 -24.51
CA ALA A 288 38.28 35.87 -25.52
C ALA A 288 38.78 34.42 -25.67
N ALA A 289 38.93 33.68 -24.56
CA ALA A 289 39.32 32.28 -24.59
C ALA A 289 38.27 31.39 -25.26
N ARG A 290 36.98 31.70 -25.05
CA ARG A 290 35.87 30.94 -25.63
C ARG A 290 35.75 31.15 -27.14
N ALA A 291 35.93 32.38 -27.62
CA ALA A 291 35.94 32.68 -29.05
C ALA A 291 37.12 32.03 -29.79
N ALA A 292 38.30 31.96 -29.16
CA ALA A 292 39.46 31.27 -29.73
C ALA A 292 39.29 29.75 -29.79
N LEU A 293 38.63 29.16 -28.79
CA LEU A 293 38.34 27.72 -28.73
C LEU A 293 37.26 27.29 -29.73
N GLU A 294 36.23 28.12 -29.97
CA GLU A 294 35.25 27.87 -31.04
C GLU A 294 35.89 27.94 -32.43
N ALA A 295 36.75 28.92 -32.69
CA ALA A 295 37.44 29.04 -33.97
C ALA A 295 38.41 27.88 -34.26
N LEU A 296 39.00 27.28 -33.22
CA LEU A 296 39.86 26.09 -33.32
C LEU A 296 39.08 24.78 -33.49
N ARG A 297 37.82 24.74 -33.04
CA ARG A 297 36.98 23.54 -33.06
C ARG A 297 36.43 23.22 -34.45
N ASP A 298 36.25 24.23 -35.29
CA ASP A 298 35.66 24.08 -36.63
C ASP A 298 36.69 23.89 -37.77
N ALA A 299 37.98 23.82 -37.46
CA ALA A 299 39.03 23.60 -38.46
C ALA A 299 39.29 22.10 -38.70
N PRO A 300 39.31 21.61 -39.96
CA PRO A 300 39.57 20.20 -40.26
C PRO A 300 41.03 19.80 -39.97
N THR A 301 41.19 18.58 -39.47
CA THR A 301 42.30 18.10 -38.62
C THR A 301 43.61 17.68 -39.31
N GLU A 302 43.94 18.17 -40.50
CA GLU A 302 45.21 17.81 -41.17
C GLU A 302 45.93 18.98 -41.87
N ALA A 303 46.25 20.06 -41.15
CA ALA A 303 47.16 21.09 -41.65
C ALA A 303 48.23 21.50 -40.61
N GLU A 304 49.48 21.66 -41.07
CA GLU A 304 50.63 22.06 -40.27
C GLU A 304 50.46 23.44 -39.60
N PRO A 305 51.04 23.67 -38.40
CA PRO A 305 50.77 24.85 -37.56
C PRO A 305 51.09 26.21 -38.21
N ASP A 306 52.00 26.26 -39.20
CA ASP A 306 52.30 27.49 -39.94
C ASP A 306 51.20 27.85 -40.95
N ALA A 307 50.40 26.88 -41.41
CA ALA A 307 49.27 27.10 -42.30
C ALA A 307 48.06 27.70 -41.58
N VAL A 308 47.88 27.40 -40.28
CA VAL A 308 46.80 27.95 -39.46
C VAL A 308 47.03 29.44 -39.17
N GLY A 309 48.29 29.85 -38.94
CA GLY A 309 48.66 31.26 -38.81
C GLY A 309 48.49 32.03 -40.12
N ALA A 310 48.85 31.44 -41.26
CA ALA A 310 48.68 32.05 -42.58
C ALA A 310 47.20 32.16 -42.99
N ALA A 311 46.37 31.16 -42.65
CA ALA A 311 44.94 31.17 -42.91
C ALA A 311 44.20 32.21 -42.03
N ALA A 312 44.62 32.38 -40.77
CA ALA A 312 44.09 33.43 -39.90
C ALA A 312 44.42 34.85 -40.42
N GLN A 313 45.63 35.04 -40.94
CA GLN A 313 46.05 36.32 -41.54
C GLN A 313 45.34 36.57 -42.90
N GLN A 314 45.18 35.54 -43.73
CA GLN A 314 44.43 35.63 -44.99
C GLN A 314 42.92 35.83 -44.78
N ALA A 315 42.33 35.27 -43.72
CA ALA A 315 40.93 35.51 -43.36
C ALA A 315 40.70 36.96 -42.89
N LEU A 316 41.66 37.53 -42.16
CA LEU A 316 41.66 38.95 -41.78
C LEU A 316 41.81 39.87 -43.01
N ASP A 317 42.65 39.51 -43.99
CA ASP A 317 42.85 40.28 -45.23
C ASP A 317 41.68 40.13 -46.23
N ALA A 318 41.03 38.96 -46.28
CA ALA A 318 39.85 38.70 -47.12
C ALA A 318 38.59 39.43 -46.61
N LEU A 319 38.44 39.57 -45.28
CA LEU A 319 37.39 40.39 -44.67
C LEU A 319 37.57 41.90 -44.93
N ALA A 320 38.79 42.34 -45.26
CA ALA A 320 39.09 43.73 -45.58
C ALA A 320 38.89 44.07 -47.07
N SER A 321 38.65 43.08 -47.95
CA SER A 321 38.55 43.35 -49.39
C SER A 321 37.69 42.34 -50.15
N THR A 322 36.36 42.56 -50.25
CA THR A 322 35.57 42.27 -51.47
C THR A 322 34.11 42.78 -51.41
N PRO A 323 33.53 43.22 -52.55
CA PRO A 323 32.15 43.74 -52.64
C PRO A 323 31.05 42.67 -52.86
N ASP A 324 31.33 41.38 -52.69
CA ASP A 324 30.36 40.29 -52.97
C ASP A 324 29.93 39.52 -51.70
N ALA A 325 29.96 40.18 -50.54
CA ALA A 325 29.48 39.61 -49.27
C ALA A 325 27.98 39.27 -49.28
N GLU A 326 27.18 39.96 -50.09
CA GLU A 326 25.73 39.72 -50.19
C GLU A 326 25.38 38.40 -50.89
N GLN A 327 26.16 37.98 -51.89
CA GLN A 327 25.90 36.70 -52.58
C GLN A 327 26.34 35.50 -51.74
N ALA A 328 27.41 35.65 -50.95
CA ALA A 328 27.82 34.64 -49.97
C ALA A 328 26.78 34.51 -48.84
N LEU A 329 26.25 35.63 -48.34
CA LEU A 329 25.16 35.65 -47.36
C LEU A 329 23.85 35.08 -47.91
N ALA A 330 23.53 35.30 -49.19
CA ALA A 330 22.33 34.75 -49.82
C ALA A 330 22.41 33.22 -49.94
N ARG A 331 23.55 32.67 -50.38
CA ARG A 331 23.76 31.22 -50.45
C ARG A 331 23.81 30.56 -49.07
N ALA A 332 24.41 31.24 -48.09
CA ALA A 332 24.40 30.78 -46.70
C ALA A 332 22.97 30.76 -46.12
N ARG A 333 22.14 31.75 -46.43
CA ARG A 333 20.73 31.79 -46.02
C ARG A 333 19.89 30.69 -46.68
N GLU A 334 20.13 30.42 -47.95
CA GLU A 334 19.43 29.36 -48.69
C GLU A 334 19.82 27.97 -48.17
N ALA A 335 21.10 27.73 -47.89
CA ALA A 335 21.57 26.50 -47.24
C ALA A 335 21.01 26.33 -45.82
N LEU A 336 20.94 27.41 -45.04
CA LEU A 336 20.30 27.41 -43.71
C LEU A 336 18.80 27.14 -43.77
N GLN A 337 18.10 27.65 -44.79
CA GLN A 337 16.67 27.38 -44.98
C GLN A 337 16.39 25.93 -45.38
N GLN A 338 17.25 25.33 -46.20
CA GLN A 338 17.14 23.91 -46.57
C GLN A 338 17.44 22.99 -45.38
N GLN A 339 18.48 23.30 -44.59
CA GLN A 339 18.75 22.57 -43.33
C GLN A 339 17.62 22.74 -42.30
N ALA A 340 17.04 23.94 -42.18
CA ALA A 340 15.91 24.17 -41.29
C ALA A 340 14.64 23.40 -41.74
N ALA A 341 14.44 23.25 -43.05
CA ALA A 341 13.32 22.48 -43.60
C ALA A 341 13.49 20.97 -43.39
N GLU A 342 14.70 20.42 -43.50
CA GLU A 342 14.97 19.02 -43.17
C GLU A 342 14.87 18.75 -41.66
N LEU A 343 15.41 19.66 -40.82
CA LEU A 343 15.26 19.57 -39.37
C LEU A 343 13.78 19.65 -38.93
N ALA A 344 12.97 20.50 -39.58
CA ALA A 344 11.53 20.57 -39.32
C ALA A 344 10.78 19.29 -39.71
N ARG A 345 11.32 18.51 -40.65
CA ARG A 345 10.73 17.25 -41.13
C ARG A 345 11.05 16.06 -40.22
N VAL A 346 12.22 16.08 -39.59
CA VAL A 346 12.68 15.02 -38.66
C VAL A 346 12.25 15.32 -37.20
N ALA A 347 12.04 16.59 -36.84
CA ALA A 347 11.63 17.02 -35.50
C ALA A 347 10.36 16.33 -34.92
N PRO A 348 9.27 16.07 -35.66
CA PRO A 348 8.10 15.40 -35.07
C PRO A 348 8.33 13.91 -34.81
N MET A 349 9.25 13.23 -35.50
CA MET A 349 9.53 11.80 -35.28
C MET A 349 10.47 11.54 -34.09
N LEU A 350 11.18 12.55 -33.59
CA LEU A 350 12.15 12.40 -32.49
C LEU A 350 11.70 13.00 -31.14
N SER A 351 10.58 13.72 -31.09
CA SER A 351 10.42 14.71 -30.01
C SER A 351 9.59 14.30 -28.80
N ALA A 352 8.83 13.21 -28.77
CA ALA A 352 8.15 12.82 -27.51
C ALA A 352 9.12 12.13 -26.54
N SER A 353 9.67 10.98 -26.96
CA SER A 353 10.56 10.15 -26.15
C SER A 353 11.83 10.90 -25.69
N GLN A 354 12.48 11.69 -26.55
CA GLN A 354 13.68 12.45 -26.14
C GLN A 354 13.36 13.61 -25.18
N ARG A 355 12.18 14.25 -25.31
CA ARG A 355 11.74 15.28 -24.35
C ARG A 355 11.44 14.65 -23.00
N ASP A 356 10.82 13.48 -22.98
CA ASP A 356 10.48 12.76 -21.75
C ASP A 356 11.74 12.22 -21.05
N GLN A 357 12.70 11.68 -21.81
CA GLN A 357 13.98 11.24 -21.27
C GLN A 357 14.84 12.42 -20.76
N ALA A 358 14.85 13.57 -21.44
CA ALA A 358 15.53 14.76 -20.97
C ALA A 358 14.85 15.38 -19.73
N ARG A 359 13.52 15.28 -19.62
CA ARG A 359 12.76 15.66 -18.42
C ARG A 359 13.08 14.73 -17.25
N ALA A 360 13.13 13.41 -17.49
CA ALA A 360 13.49 12.41 -16.50
C ALA A 360 14.93 12.58 -15.99
N ALA A 361 15.88 12.85 -16.89
CA ALA A 361 17.27 13.15 -16.51
C ALA A 361 17.37 14.41 -15.62
N ARG A 362 16.60 15.46 -15.96
CA ARG A 362 16.57 16.71 -15.17
C ARG A 362 15.90 16.54 -13.83
N SER A 363 14.80 15.78 -13.74
CA SER A 363 14.14 15.52 -12.46
C SER A 363 15.03 14.68 -11.55
N LEU A 364 15.68 13.62 -12.07
CA LEU A 364 16.65 12.82 -11.32
C LEU A 364 17.83 13.66 -10.82
N ALA A 365 18.40 14.54 -11.67
CA ALA A 365 19.46 15.45 -11.26
C ALA A 365 19.00 16.46 -10.18
N GLN A 366 17.79 16.99 -10.31
CA GLN A 366 17.20 17.89 -9.31
C GLN A 366 16.98 17.16 -7.98
N HIS A 367 16.42 15.95 -7.98
CA HIS A 367 16.24 15.14 -6.78
C HIS A 367 17.57 14.77 -6.11
N ALA A 368 18.58 14.39 -6.89
CA ALA A 368 19.92 14.09 -6.36
C ALA A 368 20.61 15.33 -5.74
N SER A 369 20.38 16.51 -6.32
CA SER A 369 20.95 17.78 -5.81
C SER A 369 20.18 18.38 -4.63
N ALA A 370 18.85 18.21 -4.57
CA ALA A 370 17.99 18.74 -3.51
C ALA A 370 18.09 17.92 -2.22
N SER A 371 18.36 16.62 -2.34
CA SER A 371 18.55 15.76 -1.17
C SER A 371 19.95 15.94 -0.59
N SER A 372 20.11 16.95 0.28
CA SER A 372 21.36 17.27 1.00
C SER A 372 21.86 16.14 1.91
N SER A 373 21.04 15.10 2.11
CA SER A 373 21.29 13.92 2.96
C SER A 373 21.86 12.69 2.27
N ILE A 374 21.92 12.64 0.94
CA ILE A 374 22.52 11.50 0.21
C ILE A 374 24.03 11.48 0.43
N GLU A 375 24.60 10.29 0.72
CA GLU A 375 26.05 10.13 0.85
C GLU A 375 26.79 10.59 -0.40
N PRO A 376 27.98 11.22 -0.25
CA PRO A 376 28.74 11.74 -1.38
C PRO A 376 29.14 10.67 -2.40
N ALA A 377 29.30 9.40 -1.98
CA ALA A 377 29.58 8.28 -2.87
C ALA A 377 28.38 7.96 -3.79
N ALA A 378 27.18 7.84 -3.23
CA ALA A 378 25.96 7.59 -4.01
C ALA A 378 25.61 8.76 -4.96
N ARG A 379 25.88 10.01 -4.54
CA ARG A 379 25.76 11.17 -5.44
C ARG A 379 26.73 11.10 -6.63
N ALA A 380 27.94 10.60 -6.41
CA ALA A 380 28.93 10.43 -7.48
C ALA A 380 28.46 9.37 -8.49
N GLU A 381 27.94 8.23 -8.01
CA GLU A 381 27.42 7.16 -8.87
C GLU A 381 26.21 7.61 -9.71
N VAL A 382 25.22 8.29 -9.09
CA VAL A 382 24.08 8.88 -9.81
C VAL A 382 24.57 9.93 -10.83
N GLY A 383 25.57 10.74 -10.46
CA GLY A 383 26.17 11.73 -11.35
C GLY A 383 26.91 11.13 -12.55
N ASP A 384 27.59 10.00 -12.36
CA ASP A 384 28.31 9.30 -13.42
C ASP A 384 27.35 8.60 -14.39
N GLU A 385 26.28 7.97 -13.90
CA GLU A 385 25.24 7.35 -14.74
C GLU A 385 24.41 8.41 -15.51
N LEU A 386 24.12 9.56 -14.89
CA LEU A 386 23.48 10.69 -15.60
C LEU A 386 24.39 11.27 -16.69
N ARG A 387 25.71 11.31 -16.46
CA ARG A 387 26.69 11.73 -17.49
C ARG A 387 26.73 10.74 -18.64
N ALA A 388 26.76 9.43 -18.33
CA ALA A 388 26.71 8.37 -19.34
C ALA A 388 25.42 8.41 -20.18
N ALA A 389 24.27 8.71 -19.55
CA ALA A 389 23.00 8.93 -20.26
C ALA A 389 23.07 10.13 -21.21
N GLY A 390 23.65 11.25 -20.77
CA GLY A 390 23.85 12.44 -21.60
C GLY A 390 24.74 12.17 -22.81
N GLU A 391 25.87 11.51 -22.63
CA GLU A 391 26.79 11.14 -23.72
C GLU A 391 26.13 10.16 -24.72
N ALA A 392 25.31 9.24 -24.24
CA ALA A 392 24.55 8.32 -25.09
C ALA A 392 23.47 9.04 -25.91
N MET A 393 22.79 10.03 -25.34
CA MET A 393 21.84 10.88 -26.08
C MET A 393 22.52 11.75 -27.13
N GLU A 394 23.70 12.30 -26.82
CA GLU A 394 24.49 13.08 -27.77
C GLU A 394 24.93 12.21 -28.95
N ARG A 395 25.44 11.00 -28.70
CA ARG A 395 25.75 10.00 -29.74
C ARG A 395 24.54 9.58 -30.57
N ALA A 396 23.37 9.46 -29.94
CA ALA A 396 22.13 9.19 -30.67
C ALA A 396 21.77 10.33 -31.63
N SER A 397 21.91 11.59 -31.17
CA SER A 397 21.68 12.77 -31.99
C SER A 397 22.67 12.89 -33.15
N GLU A 398 23.95 12.62 -32.90
CA GLU A 398 24.99 12.61 -33.94
C GLU A 398 24.73 11.52 -34.99
N SER A 399 24.34 10.32 -34.56
CA SER A 399 24.02 9.20 -35.46
C SER A 399 22.80 9.52 -36.34
N LEU A 400 21.78 10.19 -35.78
CA LEU A 400 20.62 10.66 -36.54
C LEU A 400 21.00 11.73 -37.58
N ARG A 401 21.90 12.66 -37.22
CA ARG A 401 22.42 13.66 -38.17
C ARG A 401 23.24 13.01 -39.29
N ALA A 402 23.90 11.90 -39.01
CA ALA A 402 24.64 11.12 -39.99
C ALA A 402 23.74 10.20 -40.84
N GLY A 403 22.44 10.09 -40.54
CA GLY A 403 21.50 9.20 -41.23
C GLY A 403 21.62 7.72 -40.85
N ASP A 404 22.32 7.39 -39.76
CA ASP A 404 22.43 6.01 -39.25
C ASP A 404 21.38 5.76 -38.16
N GLU A 405 20.18 5.36 -38.59
CA GLU A 405 19.04 5.10 -37.72
C GLU A 405 19.31 3.97 -36.71
N HIS A 406 20.12 2.97 -37.08
CA HIS A 406 20.40 1.83 -36.22
C HIS A 406 21.40 2.20 -35.11
N ALA A 407 22.46 2.96 -35.44
CA ALA A 407 23.39 3.49 -34.43
C ALA A 407 22.68 4.47 -33.47
N ALA A 408 21.71 5.22 -33.97
CA ALA A 408 20.85 6.09 -33.17
C ALA A 408 19.98 5.30 -32.19
N GLU A 409 19.31 4.24 -32.65
CA GLU A 409 18.46 3.39 -31.81
C GLU A 409 19.28 2.69 -30.70
N GLN A 410 20.48 2.20 -31.04
CA GLN A 410 21.38 1.60 -30.05
C GLN A 410 21.85 2.61 -29.00
N SER A 411 22.19 3.82 -29.43
CA SER A 411 22.61 4.90 -28.51
C SER A 411 21.45 5.34 -27.62
N ALA A 412 20.22 5.42 -28.14
CA ALA A 412 19.02 5.71 -27.35
C ALA A 412 18.73 4.63 -26.29
N LYS A 413 18.83 3.34 -26.64
CA LYS A 413 18.71 2.24 -25.68
C LYS A 413 19.77 2.30 -24.59
N SER A 414 21.01 2.69 -24.93
CA SER A 414 22.07 2.86 -23.93
C SER A 414 21.81 4.03 -22.97
N ALA A 415 21.17 5.11 -23.45
CA ALA A 415 20.75 6.23 -22.61
C ALA A 415 19.64 5.81 -21.64
N GLU A 416 18.67 5.03 -22.10
CA GLU A 416 17.59 4.49 -21.27
C GLU A 416 18.12 3.58 -20.16
N GLN A 417 19.08 2.70 -20.49
CA GLN A 417 19.74 1.83 -19.51
C GLN A 417 20.56 2.61 -18.47
N ALA A 418 21.20 3.72 -18.85
CA ALA A 418 21.92 4.58 -17.93
C ALA A 418 20.97 5.35 -17.00
N LEU A 419 19.83 5.84 -17.52
CA LEU A 419 18.78 6.47 -16.71
C LEU A 419 18.14 5.49 -15.71
N ALA A 420 17.89 4.26 -16.13
CA ALA A 420 17.37 3.22 -15.24
C ALA A 420 18.35 2.91 -14.08
N ARG A 421 19.66 2.83 -14.38
CA ARG A 421 20.70 2.65 -13.35
C ARG A 421 20.82 3.83 -12.41
N ALA A 422 20.75 5.06 -12.93
CA ALA A 422 20.74 6.27 -12.11
C ALA A 422 19.53 6.30 -11.16
N ALA A 423 18.34 5.89 -11.63
CA ALA A 423 17.14 5.80 -10.80
C ALA A 423 17.28 4.73 -9.71
N GLN A 424 17.81 3.55 -10.05
CA GLN A 424 18.06 2.48 -9.09
C GLN A 424 19.07 2.91 -8.01
N ALA A 425 20.19 3.52 -8.38
CA ALA A 425 21.19 4.01 -7.43
C ALA A 425 20.60 5.08 -6.48
N LEU A 426 19.71 5.95 -6.98
CA LEU A 426 19.01 6.93 -6.16
C LEU A 426 18.05 6.25 -5.14
N GLN A 427 17.34 5.22 -5.58
CA GLN A 427 16.43 4.45 -4.72
C GLN A 427 17.18 3.68 -3.62
N GLU A 428 18.29 3.04 -3.98
CA GLU A 428 19.16 2.34 -3.02
C GLU A 428 19.73 3.31 -1.97
N ALA A 429 20.12 4.51 -2.39
CA ALA A 429 20.59 5.56 -1.48
C ALA A 429 19.49 6.05 -0.53
N GLN A 430 18.25 6.20 -1.01
CA GLN A 430 17.10 6.56 -0.17
C GLN A 430 16.76 5.46 0.84
N ALA A 431 16.77 4.19 0.42
CA ALA A 431 16.54 3.05 1.30
C ALA A 431 17.61 2.94 2.40
N ALA A 432 18.88 3.15 2.04
CA ALA A 432 19.98 3.19 3.02
C ALA A 432 19.80 4.33 4.03
N GLN A 433 19.38 5.51 3.57
CA GLN A 433 19.09 6.65 4.44
C GLN A 433 17.94 6.35 5.41
N GLN A 434 16.84 5.73 4.93
CA GLN A 434 15.71 5.37 5.78
C GLN A 434 16.08 4.29 6.80
N ALA A 435 16.91 3.32 6.41
CA ALA A 435 17.45 2.32 7.33
C ALA A 435 18.30 2.96 8.43
N GLN A 436 19.13 3.95 8.09
CA GLN A 436 19.93 4.70 9.06
C GLN A 436 19.07 5.56 10.00
N ALA A 437 18.02 6.20 9.47
CA ALA A 437 17.05 6.96 10.27
C ALA A 437 16.33 6.04 11.28
N ASN A 438 15.87 4.86 10.83
CA ASN A 438 15.23 3.87 11.70
C ASN A 438 16.18 3.35 12.78
N GLN A 439 17.45 3.08 12.44
CA GLN A 439 18.47 2.69 13.43
C GLN A 439 18.72 3.80 14.45
N SER A 440 18.77 5.06 14.03
CA SER A 440 18.96 6.21 14.94
C SER A 440 17.75 6.40 15.87
N ALA A 441 16.53 6.26 15.36
CA ALA A 441 15.30 6.31 16.15
C ALA A 441 15.26 5.16 17.17
N GLN A 442 15.65 3.95 16.75
CA GLN A 442 15.73 2.79 17.65
C GLN A 442 16.80 2.97 18.73
N ALA A 443 17.97 3.53 18.39
CA ALA A 443 19.01 3.86 19.37
C ALA A 443 18.54 4.92 20.38
N GLN A 444 17.80 5.93 19.91
CA GLN A 444 17.23 6.97 20.77
C GLN A 444 16.14 6.41 21.71
N ALA A 445 15.26 5.55 21.20
CA ALA A 445 14.26 4.86 22.01
C ALA A 445 14.91 3.96 23.08
N GLN A 446 15.99 3.24 22.73
CA GLN A 446 16.74 2.45 23.70
C GLN A 446 17.44 3.32 24.76
N ALA A 447 17.96 4.49 24.38
CA ALA A 447 18.55 5.43 25.33
C ALA A 447 17.51 6.00 26.30
N GLN A 448 16.31 6.34 25.80
CA GLN A 448 15.18 6.79 26.63
C GLN A 448 14.70 5.69 27.59
N ALA A 449 14.57 4.45 27.13
CA ALA A 449 14.19 3.32 27.97
C ALA A 449 15.22 3.05 29.09
N ARG A 450 16.52 3.19 28.79
CA ARG A 450 17.58 3.09 29.81
C ARG A 450 17.54 4.23 30.83
N ALA A 451 17.23 5.46 30.38
CA ALA A 451 17.07 6.60 31.26
C ALA A 451 15.88 6.42 32.21
N ALA A 452 14.72 5.98 31.69
CA ALA A 452 13.53 5.69 32.50
C ALA A 452 13.80 4.58 33.54
N GLY A 453 14.49 3.50 33.13
CA GLY A 453 14.89 2.43 34.06
C GLY A 453 15.86 2.89 35.16
N ALA A 454 16.78 3.82 34.86
CA ALA A 454 17.68 4.40 35.85
C ALA A 454 16.95 5.30 36.86
N GLU A 455 15.94 6.06 36.41
CA GLU A 455 15.08 6.86 37.29
C GLU A 455 14.25 5.98 38.23
N GLU A 456 13.70 4.86 37.73
CA GLU A 456 12.94 3.93 38.55
C GLU A 456 13.82 3.25 39.62
N GLN A 457 15.04 2.86 39.26
CA GLN A 457 16.02 2.34 40.23
C GLN A 457 16.41 3.39 41.28
N ALA A 458 16.60 4.65 40.89
CA ALA A 458 16.87 5.74 41.82
C ALA A 458 15.68 5.98 42.78
N ALA A 459 14.45 5.90 42.28
CA ALA A 459 13.25 6.02 43.10
C ALA A 459 13.09 4.85 44.09
N LEU A 460 13.43 3.62 43.68
CA LEU A 460 13.45 2.45 44.57
C LEU A 460 14.50 2.59 45.68
N LEU A 461 15.71 3.03 45.35
CA LEU A 461 16.76 3.30 46.34
C LEU A 461 16.36 4.41 47.31
N ALA A 462 15.71 5.47 46.84
CA ALA A 462 15.19 6.54 47.69
C ALA A 462 14.10 6.03 48.66
N ARG A 463 13.20 5.15 48.18
CA ARG A 463 12.18 4.50 49.05
C ARG A 463 12.82 3.58 50.09
N ALA A 464 13.85 2.81 49.70
CA ALA A 464 14.59 1.95 50.62
C ALA A 464 15.37 2.75 51.68
N ALA A 465 15.95 3.89 51.30
CA ALA A 465 16.61 4.78 52.25
C ALA A 465 15.61 5.38 53.26
N LYS A 466 14.41 5.75 52.80
CA LYS A 466 13.34 6.28 53.66
C LYS A 466 12.82 5.24 54.64
N SER A 467 12.63 3.98 54.21
CA SER A 467 12.21 2.90 55.12
C SER A 467 13.28 2.56 56.15
N ALA A 468 14.57 2.58 55.76
CA ALA A 468 15.69 2.39 56.69
C ALA A 468 15.77 3.49 57.76
N GLN A 469 15.47 4.74 57.40
CA GLN A 469 15.39 5.85 58.37
C GLN A 469 14.21 5.67 59.35
N GLN A 470 13.05 5.25 58.85
CA GLN A 470 11.88 4.99 59.69
C GLN A 470 12.14 3.83 60.67
N ALA A 471 12.82 2.77 60.23
CA ALA A 471 13.21 1.66 61.11
C ALA A 471 14.15 2.12 62.24
N LYS A 472 15.16 2.94 61.92
CA LYS A 472 16.06 3.52 62.95
C LYS A 472 15.32 4.43 63.94
N ALA A 473 14.35 5.22 63.47
CA ALA A 473 13.54 6.06 64.35
C ALA A 473 12.65 5.23 65.30
N ALA A 474 12.07 4.14 64.81
CA ALA A 474 11.29 3.21 65.62
C ALA A 474 12.15 2.48 66.67
N GLU A 475 13.38 2.11 66.32
CA GLU A 475 14.32 1.46 67.22
C GLU A 475 14.84 2.40 68.33
N GLN A 476 15.02 3.68 68.02
CA GLN A 476 15.32 4.70 69.03
C GLN A 476 14.13 4.98 69.97
N GLN A 477 12.90 4.88 69.48
CA GLN A 477 11.69 4.97 70.33
C GLN A 477 11.52 3.75 71.24
N SER A 478 11.88 2.54 70.78
CA SER A 478 11.78 1.34 71.62
C SER A 478 12.90 1.21 72.65
N GLN A 479 14.08 1.79 72.40
CA GLN A 479 15.16 1.85 73.40
C GLN A 479 14.97 2.95 74.46
N ALA A 480 14.05 3.90 74.25
CA ALA A 480 13.72 4.95 75.21
C ALA A 480 12.69 4.53 76.28
N SER A 481 12.42 3.23 76.45
CA SER A 481 11.51 2.75 77.51
C SER A 481 11.98 1.42 78.12
N PRO A 482 12.58 1.46 79.32
CA PRO A 482 12.44 0.37 80.26
C PRO A 482 11.85 0.83 81.61
N SER A 483 10.79 0.11 81.98
CA SER A 483 10.45 -0.38 83.33
C SER A 483 10.19 0.61 84.47
N SER A 484 8.91 0.68 84.87
CA SER A 484 8.51 0.98 86.25
C SER A 484 7.34 0.10 86.67
N GLN A 485 7.62 -1.09 87.22
CA GLN A 485 6.72 -1.77 88.16
C GLN A 485 7.43 -2.88 88.96
N SER A 486 7.32 -2.81 90.29
CA SER A 486 7.76 -3.76 91.33
C SER A 486 9.29 -3.75 91.60
N SER A 487 9.84 -3.72 92.81
CA SER A 487 9.33 -4.03 94.15
C SER A 487 10.19 -3.32 95.22
N GLN A 488 9.57 -3.13 96.39
CA GLN A 488 10.11 -2.54 97.61
C GLN A 488 11.30 -3.33 98.18
N SER A 489 12.30 -2.63 98.72
CA SER A 489 12.73 -2.66 100.14
C SER A 489 14.23 -2.41 100.35
N ALA A 490 14.49 -1.67 101.44
CA ALA A 490 15.72 -1.63 102.25
C ALA A 490 16.99 -0.91 101.74
N GLN A 491 17.14 0.31 102.30
CA GLN A 491 18.29 0.75 103.11
C GLN A 491 19.65 1.12 102.48
N THR A 492 20.19 2.19 103.07
CA THR A 492 21.59 2.65 103.14
C THR A 492 22.20 3.44 101.97
N THR A 493 22.18 4.77 102.13
CA THR A 493 23.31 5.70 101.87
C THR A 493 24.60 5.28 102.61
N PRO A 494 25.80 5.87 102.37
CA PRO A 494 26.18 7.00 101.48
C PRO A 494 27.39 6.66 100.54
N SER A 495 27.80 7.47 99.56
CA SER A 495 28.81 8.54 99.73
C SER A 495 29.33 9.00 98.35
N ALA A 496 29.62 10.30 98.22
CA ALA A 496 30.78 10.96 97.58
C ALA A 496 31.37 10.33 96.28
N GLN A 497 31.51 11.04 95.16
CA GLN A 497 32.52 12.10 94.91
C GLN A 497 32.21 12.66 93.50
N SER A 498 32.11 13.98 93.30
CA SER A 498 33.16 14.82 92.66
C SER A 498 33.83 14.12 91.45
N SER A 499 33.80 14.61 90.22
CA SER A 499 34.37 15.90 89.81
C SER A 499 34.12 16.16 88.32
N GLN A 500 33.89 17.44 88.00
CA GLN A 500 34.44 18.19 86.86
C GLN A 500 33.94 17.90 85.42
N SER A 501 32.95 18.71 85.04
CA SER A 501 32.96 19.76 83.99
C SER A 501 34.32 20.08 83.29
N PRO A 502 34.38 20.88 82.18
CA PRO A 502 33.30 21.70 81.59
C PRO A 502 33.29 21.87 80.04
N GLN A 503 32.25 22.60 79.58
CA GLN A 503 32.24 23.60 78.49
C GLN A 503 32.44 23.13 77.04
N ALA A 504 31.80 23.67 76.00
CA ALA A 504 30.76 24.68 75.73
C ALA A 504 30.50 24.52 74.21
N SER A 505 29.39 24.88 73.55
CA SER A 505 28.48 26.02 73.57
C SER A 505 27.25 25.59 72.73
N GLN A 506 26.00 25.74 73.19
CA GLN A 506 25.13 26.92 73.01
C GLN A 506 25.11 27.44 71.55
N SER A 507 23.97 27.56 70.85
CA SER A 507 22.70 28.12 71.32
C SER A 507 21.51 27.71 70.43
N SER A 508 20.45 27.26 71.08
CA SER A 508 19.09 27.19 70.56
C SER A 508 18.22 28.02 71.51
N GLN A 509 17.48 29.00 71.00
CA GLN A 509 16.40 29.65 71.74
C GLN A 509 15.03 29.29 71.14
N PRO A 510 13.99 29.20 71.97
CA PRO A 510 12.67 28.67 71.64
C PRO A 510 11.71 29.74 71.07
N PRO A 511 10.61 29.35 70.41
CA PRO A 511 9.64 30.31 69.91
C PRO A 511 8.70 30.78 71.04
N GLN A 512 8.60 32.10 71.19
CA GLN A 512 7.53 32.77 71.93
C GLN A 512 6.37 33.09 70.99
N ALA A 513 5.17 32.94 71.54
CA ALA A 513 3.90 33.33 70.96
C ALA A 513 3.69 34.85 70.96
N SER A 514 3.04 35.37 69.91
CA SER A 514 2.30 36.63 69.82
C SER A 514 1.40 36.50 68.57
N GLN A 515 0.08 36.27 68.71
CA GLN A 515 -1.01 37.26 68.66
C GLN A 515 -1.14 38.06 67.34
N SER A 516 -2.39 38.14 66.86
CA SER A 516 -2.91 38.80 65.64
C SER A 516 -2.56 38.07 64.33
N SER A 517 -3.50 37.60 63.51
CA SER A 517 -4.64 38.36 62.97
C SER A 517 -5.86 37.47 62.71
N GLN A 518 -7.04 38.02 62.98
CA GLN A 518 -8.32 37.55 62.48
C GLN A 518 -8.28 37.55 60.94
N SER A 519 -8.28 36.37 60.34
CA SER A 519 -8.66 36.18 58.94
C SER A 519 -10.17 35.89 58.90
N SER A 520 -10.92 36.90 58.48
CA SER A 520 -12.29 36.76 58.01
C SER A 520 -12.40 35.62 56.97
N PRO A 521 -13.57 34.97 56.83
CA PRO A 521 -13.82 34.09 55.69
C PRO A 521 -13.86 34.98 54.44
N SER A 522 -12.78 34.96 53.66
CA SER A 522 -12.75 35.59 52.34
C SER A 522 -13.83 34.96 51.47
N GLU A 523 -14.64 35.81 50.86
CA GLU A 523 -15.56 35.46 49.79
C GLU A 523 -14.86 34.62 48.70
N PRO A 524 -15.50 33.58 48.16
CA PRO A 524 -14.89 32.67 47.18
C PRO A 524 -14.76 33.24 45.75
N GLY A 525 -14.62 34.57 45.58
CA GLY A 525 -14.83 35.21 44.27
C GLY A 525 -13.67 35.95 43.58
N GLN A 526 -12.59 36.39 44.26
CA GLN A 526 -11.82 37.53 43.73
C GLN A 526 -10.27 37.48 43.75
N THR A 527 -9.58 36.33 43.80
CA THR A 527 -8.10 36.35 43.86
C THR A 527 -7.32 35.47 42.88
N ALA A 528 -7.95 34.89 41.86
CA ALA A 528 -7.26 34.08 40.83
C ALA A 528 -6.94 34.86 39.52
N GLU A 529 -7.86 35.71 39.05
CA GLU A 529 -7.74 36.54 37.83
C GLU A 529 -6.44 37.36 37.64
N PRO A 530 -5.77 37.91 38.69
CA PRO A 530 -4.54 38.66 38.45
C PRO A 530 -3.40 37.78 37.90
N ARG A 531 -3.43 36.44 38.06
CA ARG A 531 -2.26 35.60 37.80
C ARG A 531 -2.08 35.19 36.34
N ALA A 532 -3.16 34.94 35.60
CA ALA A 532 -3.08 34.64 34.16
C ALA A 532 -2.81 35.94 33.37
N SER A 533 -3.45 37.04 33.77
CA SER A 533 -3.23 38.36 33.18
C SER A 533 -1.81 38.90 33.38
N ASP A 534 -1.15 38.58 34.50
CA ASP A 534 0.25 38.94 34.74
C ASP A 534 1.23 38.20 33.80
N ALA A 535 1.06 36.88 33.62
CA ALA A 535 1.90 36.09 32.69
C ALA A 535 1.70 36.55 31.23
N LEU A 536 0.46 36.91 30.88
CA LEU A 536 0.12 37.44 29.56
C LEU A 536 0.75 38.81 29.31
N ARG A 537 0.80 39.68 30.34
CA ARG A 537 1.50 40.97 30.28
C ARG A 537 3.00 40.79 30.14
N GLU A 538 3.59 39.81 30.83
CA GLU A 538 5.00 39.45 30.68
C GLU A 538 5.32 38.96 29.27
N ALA A 539 4.49 38.07 28.70
CA ALA A 539 4.63 37.61 27.33
C ALA A 539 4.59 38.78 26.32
N GLN A 540 3.63 39.71 26.46
CA GLN A 540 3.54 40.90 25.62
C GLN A 540 4.80 41.78 25.70
N GLN A 541 5.35 41.99 26.90
CA GLN A 541 6.60 42.72 27.08
C GLN A 541 7.78 42.03 26.40
N LYS A 542 7.89 40.70 26.52
CA LYS A 542 8.95 39.91 25.88
C LYS A 542 8.84 39.89 24.36
N MET A 543 7.61 39.87 23.81
CA MET A 543 7.39 40.02 22.37
C MET A 543 7.76 41.41 21.86
N ALA A 544 7.49 42.47 22.64
CA ALA A 544 7.92 43.83 22.30
C ALA A 544 9.46 43.95 22.32
N GLU A 545 10.12 43.41 23.35
CA GLU A 545 11.59 43.32 23.42
C GLU A 545 12.16 42.56 22.21
N ALA A 546 11.54 41.45 21.81
CA ALA A 546 11.96 40.69 20.64
C ALA A 546 11.82 41.50 19.35
N ARG A 547 10.71 42.23 19.19
CA ARG A 547 10.47 43.09 18.03
C ARG A 547 11.51 44.20 17.93
N ASP A 548 11.79 44.87 19.05
CA ASP A 548 12.79 45.94 19.10
C ASP A 548 14.20 45.41 18.83
N ALA A 549 14.53 44.22 19.35
CA ALA A 549 15.80 43.56 19.07
C ALA A 549 15.95 43.19 17.59
N LEU A 550 14.90 42.70 16.92
CA LEU A 550 14.91 42.46 15.48
C LEU A 550 15.09 43.75 14.67
N GLN A 551 14.43 44.84 15.07
CA GLN A 551 14.61 46.15 14.41
C GLN A 551 16.03 46.69 14.56
N GLN A 552 16.70 46.37 15.67
CA GLN A 552 18.09 46.74 15.94
C GLN A 552 19.11 45.75 15.35
N GLY A 553 18.67 44.71 14.64
CA GLY A 553 19.55 43.67 14.08
C GLY A 553 20.21 42.74 15.12
N GLN A 554 19.67 42.68 16.34
CA GLN A 554 20.18 41.86 17.45
C GLN A 554 19.47 40.49 17.48
N SER A 555 19.80 39.61 16.53
CA SER A 555 19.15 38.29 16.37
C SER A 555 19.15 37.43 17.64
N GLN A 556 20.28 37.34 18.36
CA GLN A 556 20.37 36.54 19.60
C GLN A 556 19.45 37.06 20.71
N ARG A 557 19.34 38.38 20.84
CA ARG A 557 18.49 39.00 21.86
C ARG A 557 17.01 38.83 21.52
N ALA A 558 16.67 38.89 20.23
CA ALA A 558 15.34 38.59 19.74
C ALA A 558 14.94 37.13 20.01
N ALA A 559 15.80 36.17 19.70
CA ALA A 559 15.55 34.74 19.98
C ALA A 559 15.31 34.47 21.47
N ASN A 560 16.20 34.96 22.34
CA ASN A 560 16.04 34.81 23.80
C ASN A 560 14.75 35.45 24.33
N ALA A 561 14.33 36.59 23.77
CA ALA A 561 13.09 37.25 24.14
C ALA A 561 11.86 36.50 23.58
N GLN A 562 11.95 35.89 22.40
CA GLN A 562 10.91 35.02 21.83
C GLN A 562 10.71 33.74 22.65
N ASP A 563 11.79 33.10 23.10
CA ASP A 563 11.71 31.89 23.94
C ASP A 563 11.03 32.21 25.28
N ARG A 564 11.42 33.31 25.92
CA ARG A 564 10.77 33.77 27.17
C ARG A 564 9.32 34.17 26.95
N ALA A 565 9.00 34.77 25.81
CA ALA A 565 7.61 35.04 25.44
C ALA A 565 6.81 33.73 25.27
N ALA A 566 7.41 32.70 24.66
CA ALA A 566 6.81 31.38 24.51
C ALA A 566 6.47 30.79 25.89
N THR A 567 7.47 30.72 26.78
CA THR A 567 7.29 30.20 28.14
C THR A 567 6.22 30.97 28.92
N ALA A 568 6.21 32.31 28.82
CA ALA A 568 5.20 33.12 29.50
C ALA A 568 3.78 32.92 28.93
N LEU A 569 3.64 32.70 27.61
CA LEU A 569 2.35 32.33 26.99
C LEU A 569 1.90 30.94 27.43
N ASP A 570 2.81 29.98 27.54
CA ASP A 570 2.52 28.62 28.01
C ASP A 570 2.07 28.64 29.48
N GLU A 571 2.78 29.37 30.35
CA GLU A 571 2.38 29.58 31.75
C GLU A 571 1.01 30.27 31.86
N ALA A 572 0.75 31.29 31.03
CA ALA A 572 -0.55 31.97 31.00
C ALA A 572 -1.67 31.00 30.59
N ARG A 573 -1.39 30.12 29.61
CA ARG A 573 -2.33 29.09 29.16
C ARG A 573 -2.59 28.04 30.24
N GLU A 574 -1.56 27.54 30.92
CA GLU A 574 -1.71 26.58 32.03
C GLU A 574 -2.55 27.17 33.17
N ARG A 575 -2.28 28.42 33.56
CA ARG A 575 -3.04 29.10 34.62
C ARG A 575 -4.51 29.29 34.23
N MET A 576 -4.78 29.63 32.98
CA MET A 576 -6.14 29.74 32.45
C MET A 576 -6.84 28.36 32.41
N LEU A 577 -6.13 27.28 32.05
CA LEU A 577 -6.67 25.92 32.09
C LEU A 577 -7.02 25.47 33.51
N ASP A 578 -6.22 25.86 34.51
CA ASP A 578 -6.53 25.62 35.92
C ASP A 578 -7.75 26.43 36.41
N GLU A 579 -8.01 27.59 35.81
CA GLU A 579 -9.25 28.34 36.04
C GLU A 579 -10.47 27.68 35.39
N ALA A 580 -10.29 27.02 34.25
CA ALA A 580 -11.31 26.27 33.52
C ALA A 580 -11.72 24.94 34.18
N ARG A 581 -11.17 24.60 35.35
CA ARG A 581 -11.58 23.40 36.08
C ARG A 581 -13.04 23.51 36.53
N PRO A 582 -13.83 22.42 36.46
CA PRO A 582 -15.23 22.44 36.86
C PRO A 582 -15.34 22.71 38.38
N ARG A 583 -15.80 23.92 38.73
CA ARG A 583 -15.95 24.36 40.13
C ARG A 583 -17.34 24.04 40.68
N ASP A 584 -18.34 24.02 39.80
CA ASP A 584 -19.72 23.75 40.16
C ASP A 584 -20.04 22.25 40.11
N ALA A 585 -20.91 21.79 41.01
CA ALA A 585 -21.34 20.39 41.08
C ALA A 585 -21.94 19.88 39.75
N SER A 586 -22.60 20.77 38.99
CA SER A 586 -23.15 20.44 37.67
C SER A 586 -22.06 20.17 36.63
N GLN A 587 -20.98 20.97 36.62
CA GLN A 587 -19.86 20.81 35.69
C GLN A 587 -19.03 19.57 36.04
N GLN A 588 -18.88 19.27 37.34
CA GLN A 588 -18.24 18.04 37.80
C GLN A 588 -19.04 16.80 37.38
N ALA A 589 -20.37 16.84 37.50
CA ALA A 589 -21.24 15.76 37.03
C ALA A 589 -21.13 15.55 35.51
N ALA A 590 -21.10 16.62 34.71
CA ALA A 590 -20.90 16.54 33.26
C ALA A 590 -19.52 15.96 32.90
N ALA A 591 -18.45 16.37 33.59
CA ALA A 591 -17.12 15.82 33.39
C ALA A 591 -17.03 14.33 33.78
N GLU A 592 -17.73 13.92 34.85
CA GLU A 592 -17.85 12.50 35.22
C GLU A 592 -18.63 11.68 34.19
N GLU A 593 -19.68 12.24 33.58
CA GLU A 593 -20.46 11.60 32.52
C GLU A 593 -19.59 11.37 31.27
N LEU A 594 -18.87 12.40 30.81
CA LEU A 594 -17.91 12.29 29.70
C LEU A 594 -16.84 11.24 30.00
N ALA A 595 -16.32 11.20 31.23
CA ALA A 595 -15.36 10.18 31.64
C ALA A 595 -15.94 8.76 31.67
N ARG A 596 -17.25 8.59 31.95
CA ARG A 596 -17.92 7.28 31.89
C ARG A 596 -18.09 6.82 30.46
N GLU A 597 -18.59 7.70 29.59
CA GLU A 597 -18.73 7.43 28.15
C GLU A 597 -17.36 7.06 27.54
N GLN A 598 -16.28 7.73 27.93
CA GLN A 598 -14.94 7.36 27.45
C GLN A 598 -14.49 5.95 27.87
N ARG A 599 -14.78 5.53 29.11
CA ARG A 599 -14.50 4.14 29.53
C ARG A 599 -15.33 3.11 28.77
N GLU A 600 -16.55 3.48 28.36
CA GLU A 600 -17.35 2.60 27.51
C GLU A 600 -16.74 2.44 26.12
N ILE A 601 -16.18 3.51 25.54
CA ILE A 601 -15.43 3.43 24.28
C ILE A 601 -14.16 2.61 24.44
N GLU A 602 -13.36 2.87 25.48
CA GLU A 602 -12.18 2.07 25.82
C GLU A 602 -12.51 0.58 25.87
N ARG A 603 -13.56 0.20 26.62
CA ARG A 603 -13.99 -1.20 26.73
C ARG A 603 -14.36 -1.79 25.37
N LYS A 604 -15.13 -1.07 24.54
CA LYS A 604 -15.52 -1.52 23.20
C LYS A 604 -14.30 -1.69 22.28
N LEU A 605 -13.30 -0.80 22.38
CA LEU A 605 -12.04 -0.91 21.62
C LEU A 605 -11.24 -2.14 22.03
N LEU A 606 -11.20 -2.49 23.32
CA LEU A 606 -10.55 -3.71 23.80
C LEU A 606 -11.30 -4.97 23.34
N GLU A 607 -12.64 -4.99 23.42
CA GLU A 607 -13.47 -6.09 22.91
C GLU A 607 -13.29 -6.27 21.38
N LEU A 608 -13.18 -5.17 20.63
CA LEU A 608 -12.86 -5.17 19.19
C LEU A 608 -11.44 -5.70 18.92
N ALA A 609 -10.44 -5.25 19.68
CA ALA A 609 -9.07 -5.74 19.56
C ALA A 609 -8.96 -7.24 19.85
N GLU A 610 -9.81 -7.77 20.75
CA GLU A 610 -9.88 -9.19 21.04
C GLU A 610 -10.51 -10.00 19.88
N ARG A 611 -11.48 -9.43 19.16
CA ARG A 611 -12.04 -10.03 17.94
C ARG A 611 -11.04 -10.00 16.77
N MET A 612 -10.13 -9.01 16.74
CA MET A 612 -9.06 -8.88 15.74
C MET A 612 -7.82 -9.75 16.03
N GLN A 613 -7.96 -10.93 16.63
CA GLN A 613 -6.83 -11.79 16.99
C GLN A 613 -6.11 -12.44 15.80
N ASP A 614 -6.66 -12.35 14.59
CA ASP A 614 -6.05 -12.92 13.40
C ASP A 614 -4.67 -12.30 13.12
N PRO A 615 -3.64 -13.10 12.76
CA PRO A 615 -2.32 -12.58 12.41
C PRO A 615 -2.33 -11.59 11.24
N GLN A 616 -3.34 -11.68 10.37
CA GLN A 616 -3.52 -10.76 9.24
C GLN A 616 -4.05 -9.39 9.66
N ARG A 617 -4.58 -9.26 10.89
CA ARG A 617 -5.18 -8.04 11.46
C ARG A 617 -4.34 -7.43 12.59
N GLU A 618 -3.08 -7.84 12.74
CA GLU A 618 -2.21 -7.44 13.84
C GLU A 618 -2.04 -5.91 13.93
N GLN A 619 -1.80 -5.23 12.81
CA GLN A 619 -1.66 -3.77 12.78
C GLN A 619 -2.96 -3.04 13.19
N ALA A 620 -4.11 -3.49 12.66
CA ALA A 620 -5.42 -2.93 13.04
C ALA A 620 -5.68 -3.11 14.55
N ARG A 621 -5.31 -4.28 15.09
CA ARG A 621 -5.40 -4.57 16.51
C ARG A 621 -4.50 -3.68 17.36
N GLU A 622 -3.25 -3.45 16.95
CA GLU A 622 -2.32 -2.54 17.65
C GLU A 622 -2.85 -1.11 17.70
N HIS A 623 -3.39 -0.60 16.59
CA HIS A 623 -4.05 0.70 16.54
C HIS A 623 -5.30 0.76 17.43
N ALA A 624 -6.13 -0.29 17.46
CA ALA A 624 -7.29 -0.35 18.36
C ALA A 624 -6.87 -0.38 19.85
N GLN A 625 -5.78 -1.08 20.20
CA GLN A 625 -5.25 -1.09 21.57
C GLN A 625 -4.65 0.26 21.97
N SER A 626 -3.95 0.93 21.04
CA SER A 626 -3.42 2.28 21.24
C SER A 626 -4.57 3.27 21.45
N ALA A 627 -5.62 3.19 20.64
CA ALA A 627 -6.85 3.98 20.81
C ALA A 627 -7.51 3.75 22.17
N ALA A 628 -7.55 2.50 22.67
CA ALA A 628 -8.09 2.20 23.99
C ALA A 628 -7.26 2.85 25.10
N SER A 629 -5.93 2.81 25.02
CA SER A 629 -5.06 3.48 25.98
C SER A 629 -5.25 5.00 25.99
N GLU A 630 -5.39 5.64 24.82
CA GLU A 630 -5.67 7.08 24.73
C GLU A 630 -7.07 7.43 25.27
N ALA A 631 -8.07 6.56 25.06
CA ALA A 631 -9.40 6.73 25.65
C ALA A 631 -9.40 6.61 27.18
N GLU A 632 -8.60 5.69 27.75
CA GLU A 632 -8.40 5.57 29.21
C GLU A 632 -7.77 6.86 29.78
N GLN A 633 -6.73 7.38 29.11
CA GLN A 633 -6.10 8.64 29.49
C GLN A 633 -7.10 9.78 29.44
N ALA A 634 -7.88 9.89 28.36
CA ALA A 634 -8.94 10.89 28.20
C ALA A 634 -9.96 10.84 29.35
N ALA A 635 -10.43 9.64 29.69
CA ALA A 635 -11.35 9.42 30.82
C ALA A 635 -10.75 9.87 32.16
N SER A 636 -9.46 9.60 32.37
CA SER A 636 -8.74 10.00 33.59
C SER A 636 -8.62 11.52 33.71
N SER A 637 -8.29 12.21 32.61
CA SER A 637 -8.17 13.67 32.53
C SER A 637 -9.51 14.36 32.73
N MET A 638 -10.58 13.86 32.10
CA MET A 638 -11.94 14.37 32.31
C MET A 638 -12.37 14.22 33.77
N ARG A 639 -12.11 13.06 34.40
CA ARG A 639 -12.40 12.84 35.83
C ARG A 639 -11.56 13.71 36.76
N ALA A 640 -10.33 14.03 36.39
CA ALA A 640 -9.47 14.96 37.12
C ALA A 640 -9.92 16.43 36.99
N GLY A 641 -11.00 16.70 36.26
CA GLY A 641 -11.51 18.05 36.02
C GLY A 641 -10.71 18.80 34.95
N ARG A 642 -10.05 18.09 34.03
CA ARG A 642 -9.28 18.67 32.91
C ARG A 642 -9.89 18.25 31.57
N PRO A 643 -11.11 18.72 31.24
CA PRO A 643 -11.81 18.28 30.03
C PRO A 643 -11.09 18.65 28.73
N LYS A 644 -10.26 19.71 28.72
CA LYS A 644 -9.46 20.09 27.55
C LYS A 644 -8.32 19.12 27.23
N GLU A 645 -7.56 18.70 28.24
CA GLU A 645 -6.55 17.63 28.09
C GLU A 645 -7.23 16.33 27.65
N GLY A 646 -8.39 16.01 28.23
CA GLY A 646 -9.19 14.86 27.83
C GLY A 646 -9.70 14.93 26.38
N ALA A 647 -10.04 16.11 25.87
CA ALA A 647 -10.44 16.31 24.48
C ALA A 647 -9.28 16.12 23.50
N GLU A 648 -8.06 16.53 23.87
CA GLU A 648 -6.84 16.31 23.07
C GLU A 648 -6.49 14.80 23.01
N GLN A 649 -6.60 14.08 24.13
CA GLN A 649 -6.42 12.62 24.18
C GLN A 649 -7.52 11.88 23.41
N ALA A 650 -8.77 12.34 23.48
CA ALA A 650 -9.88 11.81 22.67
C ALA A 650 -9.61 11.95 21.15
N GLU A 651 -8.98 13.04 20.73
CA GLU A 651 -8.58 13.23 19.33
C GLU A 651 -7.47 12.25 18.90
N GLN A 652 -6.48 12.00 19.77
CA GLN A 652 -5.45 10.99 19.52
C GLN A 652 -6.07 9.58 19.42
N ALA A 653 -6.99 9.25 20.33
CA ALA A 653 -7.77 8.02 20.26
C ALA A 653 -8.52 7.91 18.91
N ARG A 654 -9.19 8.97 18.47
CA ARG A 654 -9.88 9.02 17.16
C ARG A 654 -8.94 8.74 15.99
N GLN A 655 -7.75 9.36 15.98
CA GLN A 655 -6.75 9.14 14.93
C GLN A 655 -6.30 7.68 14.86
N GLN A 656 -6.10 7.04 16.02
CA GLN A 656 -5.77 5.61 16.09
C GLN A 656 -6.93 4.73 15.62
N ILE A 657 -8.18 5.05 15.96
CA ILE A 657 -9.36 4.34 15.44
C ILE A 657 -9.43 4.45 13.91
N GLU A 658 -9.16 5.64 13.35
CA GLU A 658 -9.14 5.85 11.90
C GLU A 658 -8.03 5.06 11.22
N GLN A 659 -6.84 4.95 11.84
CA GLN A 659 -5.76 4.09 11.35
C GLN A 659 -6.18 2.61 11.38
N ALA A 660 -6.74 2.14 12.50
CA ALA A 660 -7.29 0.78 12.59
C ALA A 660 -8.36 0.52 11.52
N ARG A 661 -9.25 1.50 11.27
CA ARG A 661 -10.31 1.42 10.27
C ARG A 661 -9.75 1.30 8.85
N ARG A 662 -8.73 2.08 8.49
CA ARG A 662 -8.06 1.98 7.18
C ARG A 662 -7.43 0.61 6.98
N GLN A 663 -6.71 0.10 7.98
CA GLN A 663 -6.12 -1.24 7.96
C GLN A 663 -7.19 -2.32 7.77
N MET A 664 -8.33 -2.20 8.45
CA MET A 664 -9.46 -3.14 8.26
C MET A 664 -10.11 -3.04 6.90
N GLN A 665 -10.22 -1.83 6.32
CA GLN A 665 -10.72 -1.64 4.94
C GLN A 665 -9.78 -2.27 3.90
N GLU A 666 -8.47 -2.18 4.10
CA GLU A 666 -7.49 -2.83 3.24
C GLU A 666 -7.62 -4.36 3.29
N GLU A 667 -7.79 -4.93 4.48
CA GLU A 667 -8.04 -6.37 4.65
C GLU A 667 -9.40 -6.80 4.09
N GLU A 668 -10.46 -5.99 4.24
CA GLU A 668 -11.76 -6.23 3.61
C GLU A 668 -11.61 -6.33 2.08
N ARG A 669 -10.97 -5.33 1.45
CA ARG A 669 -10.69 -5.32 0.01
C ARG A 669 -9.87 -6.54 -0.41
N ARG A 670 -8.89 -6.92 0.40
CA ARG A 670 -8.08 -8.12 0.15
C ARG A 670 -8.93 -9.39 0.14
N TYR A 671 -9.84 -9.56 1.10
CA TYR A 671 -10.73 -10.73 1.11
C TYR A 671 -11.73 -10.70 -0.06
N GLN A 672 -12.27 -9.53 -0.42
CA GLN A 672 -13.13 -9.37 -1.58
C GLN A 672 -12.40 -9.74 -2.89
N ARG A 673 -11.15 -9.29 -3.06
CA ARG A 673 -10.30 -9.71 -4.19
C ARG A 673 -10.11 -11.22 -4.25
N LEU A 674 -9.73 -11.83 -3.13
CA LEU A 674 -9.54 -13.28 -3.05
C LEU A 674 -10.84 -14.03 -3.37
N ARG A 675 -12.00 -13.55 -2.87
CA ARG A 675 -13.32 -14.10 -3.16
C ARG A 675 -13.60 -14.08 -4.66
N GLN A 676 -13.41 -12.94 -5.30
CA GLN A 676 -13.64 -12.80 -6.74
C GLN A 676 -12.69 -13.67 -7.57
N GLU A 677 -11.43 -13.79 -7.16
CA GLU A 677 -10.49 -14.68 -7.82
C GLU A 677 -10.94 -16.13 -7.74
N GLU A 678 -11.31 -16.61 -6.55
CA GLU A 678 -11.83 -17.97 -6.38
C GLU A 678 -13.13 -18.19 -7.17
N LEU A 679 -13.99 -17.18 -7.24
CA LEU A 679 -15.22 -17.23 -8.03
C LEU A 679 -14.92 -17.32 -9.53
N LEU A 680 -13.99 -16.51 -10.04
CA LEU A 680 -13.48 -16.60 -11.42
C LEU A 680 -12.92 -17.99 -11.71
N PHE A 681 -12.13 -18.55 -10.78
CA PHE A 681 -11.58 -19.89 -10.92
C PHE A 681 -12.68 -20.94 -11.01
N ARG A 682 -13.65 -20.88 -10.12
CA ARG A 682 -14.79 -21.81 -10.10
C ARG A 682 -15.59 -21.73 -11.39
N MET A 683 -15.95 -20.52 -11.83
CA MET A 683 -16.71 -20.31 -13.07
C MET A 683 -15.94 -20.78 -14.30
N ALA A 684 -14.62 -20.53 -14.36
CA ALA A 684 -13.79 -21.01 -15.46
C ALA A 684 -13.71 -22.55 -15.51
N ASP A 685 -13.60 -23.20 -14.36
CA ASP A 685 -13.59 -24.67 -14.27
C ASP A 685 -14.96 -25.25 -14.67
N GLU A 686 -16.07 -24.66 -14.17
CA GLU A 686 -17.45 -25.06 -14.51
C GLU A 686 -17.74 -24.88 -16.01
N LEU A 687 -17.28 -23.78 -16.62
CA LEU A 687 -17.41 -23.54 -18.07
C LEU A 687 -16.57 -24.51 -18.90
N ALA A 688 -15.37 -24.86 -18.45
CA ALA A 688 -14.56 -25.87 -19.12
C ALA A 688 -15.22 -27.26 -19.08
N GLU A 689 -15.85 -27.62 -17.96
CA GLU A 689 -16.66 -28.84 -17.84
C GLU A 689 -17.86 -28.80 -18.80
N LEU A 690 -18.60 -27.67 -18.82
CA LEU A 690 -19.74 -27.48 -19.71
C LEU A 690 -19.35 -27.63 -21.18
N SER A 691 -18.27 -26.96 -21.60
CA SER A 691 -17.70 -27.04 -22.96
C SER A 691 -17.36 -28.49 -23.35
N THR A 692 -16.66 -29.21 -22.47
CA THR A 692 -16.25 -30.59 -22.70
C THR A 692 -17.45 -31.52 -22.87
N ARG A 693 -18.47 -31.35 -22.02
CA ARG A 693 -19.70 -32.15 -22.09
C ARG A 693 -20.51 -31.83 -23.34
N GLN A 694 -20.65 -30.55 -23.68
CA GLN A 694 -21.38 -30.13 -24.88
C GLN A 694 -20.77 -30.72 -26.14
N ARG A 695 -19.44 -30.66 -26.25
CA ARG A 695 -18.74 -31.23 -27.40
C ARG A 695 -19.01 -32.73 -27.54
N ALA A 696 -19.01 -33.47 -26.43
CA ALA A 696 -19.33 -34.89 -26.43
C ALA A 696 -20.77 -35.15 -26.90
N GLN A 697 -21.76 -34.38 -26.42
CA GLN A 697 -23.16 -34.52 -26.84
C GLN A 697 -23.36 -34.20 -28.33
N ARG A 698 -22.66 -33.19 -28.85
CA ARG A 698 -22.67 -32.87 -30.29
C ARG A 698 -22.08 -34.01 -31.12
N GLU A 699 -20.94 -34.56 -30.70
CA GLU A 699 -20.30 -35.69 -31.38
C GLU A 699 -21.22 -36.92 -31.41
N ASP A 700 -21.89 -37.22 -30.29
CA ASP A 700 -22.90 -38.29 -30.20
C ASP A 700 -24.11 -38.02 -31.10
N THR A 701 -24.59 -36.77 -31.17
CA THR A 701 -25.71 -36.37 -32.04
C THR A 701 -25.36 -36.58 -33.52
N ALA A 702 -24.17 -36.15 -33.92
CA ALA A 702 -23.66 -36.32 -35.28
C ALA A 702 -23.39 -37.80 -35.64
N GLU A 703 -23.05 -38.64 -34.66
CA GLU A 703 -22.96 -40.09 -34.86
C GLU A 703 -24.33 -40.72 -35.11
N VAL A 704 -25.33 -40.41 -34.29
CA VAL A 704 -26.69 -40.93 -34.45
C VAL A 704 -27.28 -40.51 -35.80
N ASP A 705 -27.04 -39.27 -36.22
CA ASP A 705 -27.49 -38.77 -37.53
C ASP A 705 -26.83 -39.50 -38.70
N ARG A 706 -25.52 -39.77 -38.61
CA ARG A 706 -24.79 -40.59 -39.60
C ARG A 706 -25.31 -42.02 -39.65
N GLU A 707 -25.60 -42.65 -38.50
CA GLU A 707 -26.18 -43.99 -38.41
C GLU A 707 -27.58 -44.07 -39.02
N ARG A 708 -28.32 -42.95 -39.01
CA ARG A 708 -29.66 -42.86 -39.61
C ARG A 708 -29.61 -42.93 -41.14
N ALA A 709 -28.46 -42.60 -41.75
CA ALA A 709 -28.22 -42.67 -43.20
C ALA A 709 -29.35 -42.06 -44.06
N GLY A 710 -29.97 -40.97 -43.57
CA GLY A 710 -31.05 -40.27 -44.26
C GLY A 710 -32.46 -40.88 -44.09
N ALA A 711 -32.65 -41.87 -43.22
CA ALA A 711 -33.98 -42.40 -42.91
C ALA A 711 -34.86 -41.36 -42.21
N GLU A 712 -36.11 -41.17 -42.64
CA GLU A 712 -37.03 -40.18 -42.04
C GLU A 712 -37.41 -40.50 -40.59
N THR A 713 -37.32 -41.75 -40.13
CA THR A 713 -37.69 -42.11 -38.74
C THR A 713 -36.53 -42.82 -38.03
N PRO A 714 -36.20 -42.43 -36.78
CA PRO A 714 -35.14 -43.10 -36.03
C PRO A 714 -35.61 -44.45 -35.51
N SER A 715 -34.70 -45.42 -35.49
CA SER A 715 -34.93 -46.73 -34.85
C SER A 715 -35.15 -46.57 -33.34
N ARG A 716 -35.74 -47.58 -32.69
CA ARG A 716 -35.96 -47.57 -31.24
C ARG A 716 -34.66 -47.35 -30.44
N ALA A 717 -33.55 -47.95 -30.88
CA ALA A 717 -32.25 -47.76 -30.26
C ALA A 717 -31.74 -46.31 -30.40
N GLN A 718 -31.90 -45.72 -31.58
CA GLN A 718 -31.55 -44.32 -31.84
C GLN A 718 -32.42 -43.35 -31.03
N LYS A 719 -33.74 -43.59 -30.92
CA LYS A 719 -34.63 -42.80 -30.05
C LYS A 719 -34.19 -42.83 -28.59
N ILE A 720 -33.71 -43.97 -28.09
CA ILE A 720 -33.19 -44.06 -26.71
C ILE A 720 -31.90 -43.23 -26.57
N ARG A 721 -30.99 -43.28 -27.55
CA ARG A 721 -29.77 -42.46 -27.56
C ARG A 721 -30.10 -40.97 -27.60
N LEU A 722 -30.97 -40.54 -28.53
CA LEU A 722 -31.40 -39.14 -28.66
C LEU A 722 -32.10 -38.63 -27.40
N ARG A 723 -32.94 -39.47 -26.75
CA ARG A 723 -33.55 -39.11 -25.46
C ARG A 723 -32.50 -38.90 -24.37
N LYS A 724 -31.44 -39.71 -24.35
CA LYS A 724 -30.34 -39.55 -23.39
C LYS A 724 -29.58 -38.24 -23.65
N ILE A 725 -29.25 -37.96 -24.91
CA ILE A 725 -28.59 -36.71 -25.32
C ILE A 725 -29.46 -35.52 -24.92
N ALA A 726 -30.76 -35.54 -25.23
CA ALA A 726 -31.71 -34.50 -24.84
C ALA A 726 -31.73 -34.24 -23.33
N ALA A 727 -31.68 -35.31 -22.52
CA ALA A 727 -31.63 -35.18 -21.06
C ALA A 727 -30.32 -34.53 -20.58
N GLU A 728 -29.18 -34.88 -21.18
CA GLU A 728 -27.88 -34.26 -20.88
C GLU A 728 -27.84 -32.78 -21.33
N GLU A 729 -28.33 -32.46 -22.52
CA GLU A 729 -28.46 -31.07 -23.02
C GLU A 729 -29.33 -30.22 -22.08
N ALA A 730 -30.45 -30.77 -21.58
CA ALA A 730 -31.27 -30.11 -20.58
C ALA A 730 -30.57 -29.92 -19.23
N GLN A 731 -29.67 -30.82 -18.82
CA GLN A 731 -28.83 -30.64 -17.63
C GLN A 731 -27.77 -29.55 -17.85
N LEU A 732 -27.14 -29.51 -19.01
CA LEU A 732 -26.20 -28.45 -19.38
C LEU A 732 -26.88 -27.09 -19.40
N ALA A 733 -28.14 -27.02 -19.86
CA ALA A 733 -28.94 -25.80 -19.81
C ALA A 733 -29.14 -25.29 -18.37
N ARG A 734 -29.45 -26.19 -17.42
CA ARG A 734 -29.60 -25.82 -16.00
C ARG A 734 -28.30 -25.25 -15.45
N LYS A 735 -27.17 -25.94 -15.69
CA LYS A 735 -25.84 -25.45 -15.28
C LYS A 735 -25.50 -24.10 -15.89
N ALA A 736 -25.75 -23.90 -17.19
CA ALA A 736 -25.55 -22.60 -17.85
C ALA A 736 -26.38 -21.49 -17.18
N GLY A 737 -27.61 -21.80 -16.75
CA GLY A 737 -28.46 -20.88 -15.99
C GLY A 737 -27.89 -20.53 -14.62
N GLU A 738 -27.45 -21.52 -13.85
CA GLU A 738 -26.82 -21.32 -12.53
C GLU A 738 -25.59 -20.42 -12.63
N ILE A 739 -24.73 -20.63 -13.64
CA ILE A 739 -23.54 -19.80 -13.89
C ILE A 739 -23.95 -18.38 -14.32
N ALA A 740 -24.98 -18.25 -15.18
CA ALA A 740 -25.49 -16.96 -15.62
C ALA A 740 -26.03 -16.11 -14.45
N GLU A 741 -26.78 -16.72 -13.54
CA GLU A 741 -27.29 -16.05 -12.34
C GLU A 741 -26.15 -15.59 -11.42
N ALA A 742 -25.15 -16.45 -11.19
CA ALA A 742 -23.98 -16.10 -10.39
C ALA A 742 -23.19 -14.93 -10.99
N LEU A 743 -23.00 -14.90 -12.31
CA LEU A 743 -22.34 -13.79 -13.02
C LEU A 743 -23.18 -12.50 -13.00
N GLY A 744 -24.50 -12.62 -13.07
CA GLY A 744 -25.42 -11.48 -12.95
C GLY A 744 -25.34 -10.80 -11.58
N ASN A 745 -25.24 -11.58 -10.50
CA ASN A 745 -25.08 -11.06 -9.15
C ASN A 745 -23.76 -10.30 -8.95
N GLU A 746 -22.70 -10.74 -9.64
CA GLU A 746 -21.39 -10.06 -9.66
C GLU A 746 -21.31 -8.94 -10.72
N GLN A 747 -22.48 -8.51 -11.23
CA GLN A 747 -22.66 -7.43 -12.20
C GLN A 747 -21.95 -7.61 -13.55
N SER A 748 -21.64 -8.85 -13.94
CA SER A 748 -21.09 -9.14 -15.27
C SER A 748 -22.20 -9.38 -16.30
N LEU A 749 -22.68 -8.28 -16.90
CA LEU A 749 -23.92 -8.27 -17.67
C LEU A 749 -23.79 -9.04 -18.98
N VAL A 750 -22.70 -8.84 -19.73
CA VAL A 750 -22.53 -9.46 -21.06
C VAL A 750 -22.28 -10.96 -20.94
N PHE A 751 -21.50 -11.40 -19.95
CA PHE A 751 -21.23 -12.82 -19.74
C PHE A 751 -22.48 -13.56 -19.25
N ALA A 752 -23.24 -12.96 -18.33
CA ALA A 752 -24.51 -13.52 -17.86
C ALA A 752 -25.50 -13.70 -19.02
N GLU A 753 -25.65 -12.70 -19.88
CA GLU A 753 -26.56 -12.79 -21.04
C GLU A 753 -26.10 -13.82 -22.07
N ALA A 754 -24.80 -13.89 -22.37
CA ALA A 754 -24.26 -14.90 -23.28
C ALA A 754 -24.57 -16.33 -22.81
N LEU A 755 -24.50 -16.59 -21.50
CA LEU A 755 -24.87 -17.88 -20.91
C LEU A 755 -26.39 -18.09 -20.82
N ALA A 756 -27.17 -17.02 -20.60
CA ALA A 756 -28.62 -17.09 -20.67
C ALA A 756 -29.10 -17.50 -22.06
N ASP A 757 -28.50 -16.96 -23.12
CA ASP A 757 -28.79 -17.38 -24.49
C ASP A 757 -28.28 -18.81 -24.76
N THR A 758 -27.11 -19.18 -24.23
CA THR A 758 -26.59 -20.56 -24.31
C THR A 758 -27.61 -21.54 -23.70
N ARG A 759 -28.16 -21.20 -22.53
CA ARG A 759 -29.21 -21.99 -21.87
C ARG A 759 -30.46 -22.13 -22.76
N LEU A 760 -30.93 -21.06 -23.37
CA LEU A 760 -32.11 -21.11 -24.25
C LEU A 760 -31.88 -22.01 -25.46
N ASP A 761 -30.70 -21.95 -26.07
CA ASP A 761 -30.32 -22.79 -27.21
C ASP A 761 -30.25 -24.26 -26.81
N LEU A 762 -29.66 -24.58 -25.65
CA LEU A 762 -29.61 -25.93 -25.09
C LEU A 762 -31.01 -26.50 -24.80
N ILE A 763 -31.95 -25.65 -24.33
CA ILE A 763 -33.35 -26.07 -24.13
C ILE A 763 -34.02 -26.38 -25.48
N ASP A 764 -33.83 -25.54 -26.51
CA ASP A 764 -34.41 -25.81 -27.84
C ASP A 764 -33.83 -27.09 -28.46
N VAL A 765 -32.51 -27.31 -28.32
CA VAL A 765 -31.84 -28.55 -28.73
C VAL A 765 -32.43 -29.76 -28.00
N ALA A 766 -32.58 -29.70 -26.67
CA ALA A 766 -33.15 -30.78 -25.88
C ALA A 766 -34.60 -31.12 -26.30
N SER A 767 -35.44 -30.10 -26.52
CA SER A 767 -36.81 -30.29 -27.00
C SER A 767 -36.86 -30.92 -28.39
N ARG A 768 -35.97 -30.51 -29.31
CA ARG A 768 -35.89 -31.02 -30.68
C ARG A 768 -35.42 -32.48 -30.77
N LEU A 769 -34.41 -32.82 -29.97
CA LEU A 769 -33.92 -34.19 -29.86
C LEU A 769 -34.90 -35.13 -29.14
N GLY A 770 -35.87 -34.56 -28.41
CA GLY A 770 -36.90 -35.27 -27.68
C GLY A 770 -38.09 -35.72 -28.53
N GLU A 771 -39.11 -36.24 -27.85
CA GLU A 771 -40.33 -36.74 -28.49
C GLU A 771 -41.20 -35.60 -29.06
N GLU A 772 -41.14 -34.41 -28.47
CA GLU A 772 -41.85 -33.21 -28.92
C GLU A 772 -41.33 -32.65 -30.25
N GLY A 773 -40.07 -32.91 -30.55
CA GLY A 773 -39.38 -32.43 -31.75
C GLY A 773 -39.19 -33.47 -32.84
N ASP A 774 -39.95 -34.57 -32.80
CA ASP A 774 -39.86 -35.67 -33.77
C ASP A 774 -38.45 -36.28 -33.93
N TRP A 775 -37.61 -36.18 -32.89
CA TRP A 775 -36.25 -36.74 -32.86
C TRP A 775 -35.36 -36.15 -33.95
N ASP A 776 -35.37 -34.82 -34.08
CA ASP A 776 -34.54 -34.11 -35.04
C ASP A 776 -33.07 -34.15 -34.63
N SER A 777 -32.25 -34.83 -35.43
CA SER A 777 -30.79 -34.91 -35.30
C SER A 777 -30.06 -34.15 -36.42
N GLY A 778 -30.80 -33.41 -37.24
CA GLY A 778 -30.33 -32.89 -38.52
C GLY A 778 -29.42 -31.65 -38.42
N PRO A 779 -29.14 -31.00 -39.57
CA PRO A 779 -28.21 -29.88 -39.66
C PRO A 779 -28.58 -28.68 -38.77
N LEU A 780 -29.88 -28.46 -38.53
CA LEU A 780 -30.35 -27.36 -37.70
C LEU A 780 -29.94 -27.54 -36.23
N VAL A 781 -30.22 -28.71 -35.66
CA VAL A 781 -29.87 -29.03 -34.26
C VAL A 781 -28.36 -29.06 -34.06
N GLN A 782 -27.63 -29.68 -34.99
CA GLN A 782 -26.16 -29.71 -34.93
C GLN A 782 -25.55 -28.30 -35.08
N GLY A 783 -26.17 -27.43 -35.89
CA GLY A 783 -25.78 -26.02 -36.03
C GLY A 783 -25.99 -25.23 -34.74
N LEU A 784 -27.10 -25.45 -34.03
CA LEU A 784 -27.35 -24.88 -32.71
C LEU A 784 -26.33 -25.36 -31.67
N GLN A 785 -26.06 -26.67 -31.62
CA GLN A 785 -25.04 -27.23 -30.73
C GLN A 785 -23.64 -26.65 -30.99
N LEU A 786 -23.30 -26.40 -32.27
CA LEU A 786 -22.05 -25.74 -32.64
C LEU A 786 -22.01 -24.27 -32.16
N GLN A 787 -23.11 -23.52 -32.30
CA GLN A 787 -23.19 -22.14 -31.79
C GLN A 787 -23.01 -22.07 -30.27
N VAL A 788 -23.60 -23.01 -29.54
CA VAL A 788 -23.40 -23.17 -28.10
C VAL A 788 -21.92 -23.43 -27.80
N GLU A 789 -21.29 -24.38 -28.48
CA GLU A 789 -19.85 -24.70 -28.30
C GLU A 789 -18.95 -23.49 -28.59
N GLU A 790 -19.19 -22.75 -29.68
CA GLU A 790 -18.43 -21.55 -30.04
C GLU A 790 -18.57 -20.45 -28.98
N ARG A 791 -19.79 -20.18 -28.50
CA ARG A 791 -20.04 -19.15 -27.49
C ARG A 791 -19.43 -19.50 -26.14
N VAL A 792 -19.60 -20.73 -25.67
CA VAL A 792 -18.96 -21.22 -24.44
C VAL A 792 -17.44 -21.16 -24.59
N GLY A 793 -16.90 -21.45 -25.77
CA GLY A 793 -15.48 -21.28 -26.10
C GLY A 793 -14.99 -19.84 -25.94
N TRP A 794 -15.72 -18.85 -26.44
CA TRP A 794 -15.36 -17.43 -26.28
C TRP A 794 -15.39 -16.97 -24.82
N LEU A 795 -16.40 -17.41 -24.06
CA LEU A 795 -16.51 -17.15 -22.63
C LEU A 795 -15.32 -17.73 -21.87
N GLN A 796 -15.00 -19.00 -22.12
CA GLN A 796 -13.86 -19.68 -21.51
C GLN A 796 -12.53 -18.97 -21.84
N GLN A 797 -12.32 -18.59 -23.11
CA GLN A 797 -11.13 -17.86 -23.53
C GLN A 797 -11.01 -16.52 -22.79
N SER A 798 -12.10 -15.77 -22.70
CA SER A 798 -12.12 -14.46 -22.05
C SER A 798 -11.82 -14.55 -20.56
N LEU A 799 -12.45 -15.50 -19.84
CA LEU A 799 -12.16 -15.73 -18.42
C LEU A 799 -10.74 -16.25 -18.18
N SER A 800 -10.23 -17.12 -19.06
CA SER A 800 -8.87 -17.63 -18.94
C SER A 800 -7.81 -16.53 -19.11
N ALA A 801 -8.03 -15.60 -20.05
CA ALA A 801 -7.16 -14.45 -20.26
C ALA A 801 -7.17 -13.51 -19.05
N GLU A 802 -8.34 -13.28 -18.45
CA GLU A 802 -8.47 -12.48 -17.23
C GLU A 802 -7.74 -13.11 -16.04
N ARG A 803 -7.89 -14.42 -15.87
CA ARG A 803 -7.20 -15.20 -14.84
C ARG A 803 -5.67 -15.16 -14.99
N GLU A 804 -5.18 -15.21 -16.23
CA GLU A 804 -3.74 -15.07 -16.51
C GLU A 804 -3.25 -13.65 -16.22
N ARG A 805 -4.06 -12.63 -16.55
CA ARG A 805 -3.76 -11.22 -16.24
C ARG A 805 -3.60 -11.00 -14.74
N ARG A 806 -4.59 -11.42 -13.93
CA ARG A 806 -4.54 -11.30 -12.46
C ARG A 806 -3.34 -12.03 -11.85
N ARG A 807 -3.02 -13.23 -12.35
CA ARG A 807 -1.82 -13.97 -11.91
C ARG A 807 -0.52 -13.22 -12.24
N ALA A 808 -0.44 -12.59 -13.41
CA ALA A 808 0.73 -11.81 -13.80
C ALA A 808 0.87 -10.54 -12.96
N GLU A 809 -0.24 -9.86 -12.64
CA GLU A 809 -0.28 -8.70 -11.73
C GLU A 809 0.22 -9.07 -10.34
N GLN A 810 -0.31 -10.14 -9.73
CA GLN A 810 0.15 -10.62 -8.42
C GLN A 810 1.64 -11.03 -8.42
N GLN A 811 2.14 -11.59 -9.52
CA GLN A 811 3.56 -11.92 -9.64
C GLN A 811 4.42 -10.65 -9.68
N ARG A 812 3.98 -9.62 -10.42
CA ARG A 812 4.67 -8.33 -10.48
C ARG A 812 4.68 -7.61 -9.13
N GLU A 813 3.57 -7.62 -8.39
CA GLU A 813 3.51 -7.05 -7.04
C GLU A 813 4.47 -7.74 -6.06
N LYS A 814 4.61 -9.07 -6.17
CA LYS A 814 5.58 -9.85 -5.39
C LYS A 814 7.03 -9.56 -5.77
N GLU A 815 7.30 -9.29 -7.05
CA GLU A 815 8.64 -8.99 -7.55
C GLU A 815 9.07 -7.53 -7.28
N GLN A 816 8.13 -6.58 -7.23
CA GLN A 816 8.43 -5.16 -7.00
C GLN A 816 8.50 -4.74 -5.52
N GLY A 817 8.38 -5.68 -4.58
CA GLY A 817 8.63 -5.41 -3.17
C GLY A 817 7.60 -4.47 -2.53
N GLY A 818 6.32 -4.87 -2.55
CA GLY A 818 5.38 -4.64 -1.45
C GLY A 818 5.06 -3.23 -0.95
N GLN A 819 5.50 -2.15 -1.60
CA GLN A 819 5.02 -0.80 -1.30
C GLN A 819 3.83 -0.48 -2.22
N PRO A 820 2.58 -0.53 -1.72
CA PRO A 820 1.47 0.03 -2.47
C PRO A 820 1.73 1.53 -2.70
N PRO A 821 1.47 2.06 -3.90
CA PRO A 821 1.65 3.49 -4.17
C PRO A 821 0.69 4.30 -3.27
N GLU A 822 1.24 5.00 -2.27
CA GLU A 822 0.50 5.86 -1.33
C GLU A 822 -0.17 7.12 -1.96
N GLY A 823 -0.41 7.14 -3.29
CA GLY A 823 -0.62 8.39 -4.03
C GLY A 823 -1.94 8.62 -4.75
N GLN A 824 -2.84 7.64 -4.92
CA GLN A 824 -4.04 7.79 -5.76
C GLN A 824 -5.31 7.22 -5.11
N GLY A 825 -5.70 7.81 -3.97
CA GLY A 825 -6.71 7.27 -3.05
C GLY A 825 -8.19 7.33 -3.46
N GLU A 826 -8.58 7.76 -4.67
CA GLU A 826 -10.01 7.91 -4.99
C GLU A 826 -10.45 7.38 -6.36
N GLN A 827 -9.54 7.07 -7.30
CA GLN A 827 -9.91 6.52 -8.61
C GLN A 827 -9.78 4.99 -8.72
N GLU A 828 -8.97 4.35 -7.87
CA GLU A 828 -8.95 2.88 -7.76
C GLU A 828 -10.15 2.30 -6.97
N GLN A 829 -11.11 3.16 -6.59
CA GLN A 829 -12.45 2.73 -6.16
C GLN A 829 -13.35 2.34 -7.35
N GLU A 830 -12.85 2.37 -8.60
CA GLU A 830 -13.45 1.55 -9.66
C GLU A 830 -13.41 0.10 -9.19
N GLU A 831 -14.50 -0.31 -8.54
CA GLU A 831 -14.79 -1.64 -8.02
C GLU A 831 -14.03 -2.66 -8.85
N GLU A 832 -13.04 -3.35 -8.26
CA GLU A 832 -12.38 -4.48 -8.91
C GLU A 832 -13.49 -5.48 -9.22
N ARG A 833 -14.10 -5.38 -10.40
CA ARG A 833 -15.21 -6.22 -10.82
C ARG A 833 -14.64 -7.59 -11.12
N LEU A 834 -15.48 -8.61 -11.00
CA LEU A 834 -15.10 -9.97 -11.35
C LEU A 834 -14.48 -10.02 -12.76
N ILE A 835 -15.12 -9.35 -13.71
CA ILE A 835 -14.69 -9.24 -15.10
C ILE A 835 -14.59 -7.76 -15.46
N PRO A 836 -13.45 -7.30 -16.03
CA PRO A 836 -13.29 -5.90 -16.39
C PRO A 836 -14.16 -5.52 -17.59
N ASP A 837 -14.59 -4.26 -17.64
CA ASP A 837 -15.45 -3.74 -18.72
C ASP A 837 -14.83 -3.91 -20.12
N VAL A 838 -13.50 -3.85 -20.22
CA VAL A 838 -12.79 -4.11 -21.48
C VAL A 838 -13.02 -5.54 -21.99
N ALA A 839 -13.08 -6.52 -21.08
CA ALA A 839 -13.39 -7.91 -21.45
C ALA A 839 -14.86 -8.05 -21.87
N GLU A 840 -15.78 -7.36 -21.18
CA GLU A 840 -17.20 -7.33 -21.56
C GLU A 840 -17.41 -6.72 -22.95
N LEU A 841 -16.77 -5.59 -23.24
CA LEU A 841 -16.84 -4.93 -24.55
C LEU A 841 -16.26 -5.79 -25.66
N ARG A 842 -15.16 -6.52 -25.40
CA ARG A 842 -14.59 -7.47 -26.36
C ARG A 842 -15.55 -8.61 -26.67
N LEU A 843 -16.18 -9.18 -25.63
CA LEU A 843 -17.18 -10.23 -25.80
C LEU A 843 -18.41 -9.70 -26.53
N LEU A 844 -18.89 -8.51 -26.19
CA LEU A 844 -20.03 -7.88 -26.83
C LEU A 844 -19.79 -7.67 -28.33
N ARG A 845 -18.61 -7.16 -28.69
CA ARG A 845 -18.19 -7.04 -30.09
C ARG A 845 -18.15 -8.40 -30.79
N GLN A 846 -17.67 -9.43 -30.12
CA GLN A 846 -17.62 -10.78 -30.68
C GLN A 846 -19.04 -11.33 -30.95
N LEU A 847 -19.99 -11.10 -30.03
CA LEU A 847 -21.40 -11.47 -30.21
C LEU A 847 -22.04 -10.72 -31.39
N GLU A 848 -21.76 -9.42 -31.55
CA GLU A 848 -22.24 -8.64 -32.69
C GLU A 848 -21.69 -9.15 -34.03
N LEU A 849 -20.39 -9.44 -34.09
CA LEU A 849 -19.75 -9.99 -35.29
C LEU A 849 -20.33 -11.36 -35.67
N ASP A 850 -20.60 -12.22 -34.69
CA ASP A 850 -21.26 -13.51 -34.92
C ASP A 850 -22.67 -13.33 -35.47
N LEU A 851 -23.49 -12.46 -34.86
CA LEU A 851 -24.84 -12.15 -35.36
C LEU A 851 -24.81 -11.64 -36.81
N ALA A 852 -23.88 -10.73 -37.14
CA ALA A 852 -23.71 -10.22 -38.49
C ALA A 852 -23.32 -11.34 -39.49
N GLN A 853 -22.44 -12.25 -39.08
CA GLN A 853 -22.08 -13.42 -39.89
C GLN A 853 -23.26 -14.38 -40.08
N GLN A 854 -24.05 -14.62 -39.03
CA GLN A 854 -25.24 -15.47 -39.09
C GLN A 854 -26.30 -14.90 -40.03
N LEU A 855 -26.58 -13.60 -39.95
CA LEU A 855 -27.46 -12.90 -40.89
C LEU A 855 -26.95 -13.02 -42.33
N THR A 856 -25.66 -12.78 -42.56
CA THR A 856 -25.04 -12.90 -43.89
C THR A 856 -25.14 -14.33 -44.45
N ARG A 857 -24.95 -15.36 -43.60
CA ARG A 857 -25.11 -16.76 -44.02
C ARG A 857 -26.57 -17.08 -44.34
N LEU A 858 -27.49 -16.60 -43.51
CA LEU A 858 -28.93 -16.82 -43.68
C LEU A 858 -29.45 -16.17 -44.96
N GLU A 859 -29.01 -14.96 -45.29
CA GLU A 859 -29.29 -14.28 -46.56
C GLU A 859 -28.75 -15.05 -47.78
N LYS A 860 -27.51 -15.56 -47.70
CA LYS A 860 -26.89 -16.35 -48.78
C LYS A 860 -27.61 -17.67 -49.04
N LEU A 861 -28.05 -18.35 -47.98
CA LEU A 861 -28.76 -19.63 -48.07
C LEU A 861 -30.23 -19.44 -48.48
N ASN A 862 -30.83 -18.29 -48.14
CA ASN A 862 -32.22 -17.99 -48.41
C ASN A 862 -32.36 -16.67 -49.19
N PRO A 863 -31.94 -16.63 -50.47
CA PRO A 863 -32.05 -15.41 -51.29
C PRO A 863 -33.50 -14.97 -51.49
N GLN A 864 -34.47 -15.86 -51.25
CA GLN A 864 -35.89 -15.53 -51.22
C GLN A 864 -36.28 -14.55 -50.10
N LEU A 865 -35.48 -14.34 -49.06
CA LEU A 865 -35.75 -13.32 -48.03
C LEU A 865 -35.55 -11.89 -48.56
N ALA A 866 -34.67 -11.71 -49.55
CA ALA A 866 -34.44 -10.43 -50.21
C ALA A 866 -35.51 -10.12 -51.27
N ARG A 867 -36.34 -11.10 -51.64
CA ARG A 867 -37.46 -10.95 -52.58
C ARG A 867 -38.74 -11.02 -51.75
N ALA A 868 -39.72 -10.15 -51.97
CA ALA A 868 -40.97 -10.14 -51.20
C ALA A 868 -41.88 -11.36 -51.51
N GLY A 869 -41.42 -12.58 -51.23
CA GLY A 869 -42.14 -13.84 -51.38
C GLY A 869 -42.36 -14.55 -50.04
N GLU A 870 -43.19 -15.60 -50.04
CA GLU A 870 -43.46 -16.42 -48.86
C GLU A 870 -42.18 -17.16 -48.42
N ALA A 871 -41.61 -16.72 -47.30
CA ALA A 871 -40.50 -17.39 -46.65
C ALA A 871 -40.99 -18.60 -45.84
N ASP A 872 -40.19 -19.66 -45.81
CA ASP A 872 -40.46 -20.85 -45.00
C ASP A 872 -40.59 -20.49 -43.50
N ALA A 873 -41.53 -21.12 -42.80
CA ALA A 873 -41.82 -20.86 -41.40
C ALA A 873 -40.60 -21.10 -40.48
N LEU A 874 -39.75 -22.06 -40.82
CA LEU A 874 -38.50 -22.32 -40.09
C LEU A 874 -37.50 -21.17 -40.24
N VAL A 875 -37.41 -20.59 -41.43
CA VAL A 875 -36.52 -19.45 -41.72
C VAL A 875 -37.01 -18.19 -41.03
N LEU A 876 -38.33 -17.94 -41.00
CA LEU A 876 -38.91 -16.82 -40.27
C LEU A 876 -38.66 -16.90 -38.76
N ARG A 877 -38.73 -18.11 -38.18
CA ARG A 877 -38.41 -18.33 -36.76
C ARG A 877 -36.94 -18.05 -36.46
N GLU A 878 -36.03 -18.42 -37.37
CA GLU A 878 -34.60 -18.12 -37.25
C GLU A 878 -34.33 -16.60 -37.32
N VAL A 879 -34.98 -15.89 -38.25
CA VAL A 879 -34.89 -14.41 -38.35
C VAL A 879 -35.40 -13.73 -37.08
N GLN A 880 -36.53 -14.18 -36.52
CA GLN A 880 -37.03 -13.67 -35.25
C GLN A 880 -36.03 -13.90 -34.12
N ARG A 881 -35.42 -15.09 -34.03
CA ARG A 881 -34.39 -15.38 -33.02
C ARG A 881 -33.19 -14.43 -33.14
N LEU A 882 -32.69 -14.21 -34.35
CA LEU A 882 -31.56 -13.29 -34.59
C LEU A 882 -31.93 -11.84 -34.26
N SER A 883 -33.17 -11.41 -34.57
CA SER A 883 -33.67 -10.08 -34.23
C SER A 883 -33.71 -9.85 -32.72
N THR A 884 -34.27 -10.80 -31.95
CA THR A 884 -34.31 -10.69 -30.48
C THR A 884 -32.90 -10.65 -29.88
N ARG A 885 -31.95 -11.43 -30.42
CA ARG A 885 -30.56 -11.39 -29.97
C ARG A 885 -29.90 -10.04 -30.28
N HIS A 886 -30.14 -9.47 -31.46
CA HIS A 886 -29.59 -8.17 -31.83
C HIS A 886 -30.12 -7.04 -30.93
N GLU A 887 -31.43 -7.06 -30.61
CA GLU A 887 -32.04 -6.12 -29.66
C GLU A 887 -31.39 -6.21 -28.27
N ARG A 888 -31.11 -7.43 -27.80
CA ARG A 888 -30.42 -7.68 -26.52
C ARG A 888 -28.98 -7.16 -26.52
N VAL A 889 -28.19 -7.48 -27.55
CA VAL A 889 -26.81 -6.97 -27.69
C VAL A 889 -26.79 -5.44 -27.71
N THR A 890 -27.76 -4.81 -28.40
CA THR A 890 -27.91 -3.35 -28.43
C THR A 890 -28.25 -2.78 -27.04
N THR A 891 -29.13 -3.45 -26.30
CA THR A 891 -29.49 -3.07 -24.93
C THR A 891 -28.29 -3.18 -23.99
N LEU A 892 -27.52 -4.26 -24.08
CA LEU A 892 -26.28 -4.44 -23.30
C LEU A 892 -25.25 -3.37 -23.61
N PHE A 893 -25.11 -2.98 -24.88
CA PHE A 893 -24.23 -1.88 -25.27
C PHE A 893 -24.66 -0.56 -24.61
N ALA A 894 -25.96 -0.24 -24.63
CA ALA A 894 -26.49 0.95 -23.98
C ALA A 894 -26.24 0.93 -22.45
N LEU A 895 -26.43 -0.21 -21.79
CA LEU A 895 -26.16 -0.37 -20.36
C LEU A 895 -24.67 -0.19 -20.04
N LEU A 896 -23.76 -0.75 -20.84
CA LEU A 896 -22.32 -0.58 -20.66
C LEU A 896 -21.87 0.86 -20.91
N ARG A 897 -22.45 1.55 -21.90
CA ARG A 897 -22.18 2.98 -22.11
C ARG A 897 -22.61 3.83 -20.92
N ALA A 898 -23.82 3.59 -20.42
CA ALA A 898 -24.33 4.29 -19.24
C ALA A 898 -23.44 4.04 -18.02
N ARG A 899 -22.98 2.80 -17.83
CA ARG A 899 -22.02 2.44 -16.77
C ARG A 899 -20.69 3.19 -16.91
N LEU A 900 -20.18 3.34 -18.13
CA LEU A 900 -18.93 4.05 -18.42
C LEU A 900 -19.10 5.58 -18.49
N ASN A 901 -20.27 6.13 -18.14
CA ASN A 901 -20.62 7.54 -18.26
C ASN A 901 -20.37 8.12 -19.67
N LEU A 902 -20.52 7.30 -20.71
CA LEU A 902 -20.38 7.73 -22.10
C LEU A 902 -21.70 8.35 -22.59
N PRO A 903 -21.67 9.53 -23.25
CA PRO A 903 -22.87 10.17 -23.79
C PRO A 903 -23.58 9.28 -24.81
N ASP A 904 -24.89 9.45 -24.99
CA ASP A 904 -25.69 8.67 -25.93
C ASP A 904 -25.23 8.96 -27.38
N PRO A 905 -24.98 7.96 -28.25
CA PRO A 905 -24.54 8.20 -29.64
C PRO A 905 -25.49 9.09 -30.43
N ASP A 906 -26.80 9.06 -30.11
CA ASP A 906 -27.82 9.87 -30.78
C ASP A 906 -27.86 11.33 -30.27
N GLN A 907 -27.13 11.64 -29.20
CA GLN A 907 -27.02 12.98 -28.60
C GLN A 907 -25.71 13.70 -28.96
N VAL A 908 -24.79 13.04 -29.67
CA VAL A 908 -23.60 13.71 -30.22
C VAL A 908 -24.04 14.54 -31.43
N PRO A 909 -23.99 15.88 -31.38
CA PRO A 909 -24.36 16.70 -32.53
C PRO A 909 -23.43 16.37 -33.71
N ALA A 910 -24.01 16.19 -34.89
CA ALA A 910 -23.32 15.77 -36.11
C ALA A 910 -22.13 16.67 -36.53
N ASP A 911 -21.96 17.84 -35.92
CA ASP A 911 -20.82 18.73 -36.12
C ASP A 911 -19.53 18.25 -35.41
N GLU A 912 -19.59 17.41 -34.37
CA GLU A 912 -18.39 16.91 -33.67
C GLU A 912 -17.83 15.60 -34.27
N ALA A 913 -18.61 14.89 -35.09
CA ALA A 913 -18.16 13.62 -35.72
C ALA A 913 -17.12 13.82 -36.84
N ASN A 914 -16.83 15.07 -37.22
CA ASN A 914 -15.95 15.40 -38.35
C ASN A 914 -14.82 16.40 -38.02
N GLU A 915 -14.65 16.78 -36.76
CA GLU A 915 -13.43 17.49 -36.35
C GLU A 915 -12.32 16.47 -36.07
N PRO A 916 -11.16 16.54 -36.75
CA PRO A 916 -10.01 15.73 -36.36
C PRO A 916 -9.65 16.15 -34.93
N VAL A 917 -9.72 15.17 -34.02
CA VAL A 917 -9.33 15.30 -32.62
C VAL A 917 -8.00 16.04 -32.57
N LYS A 918 -8.04 17.31 -32.15
CA LYS A 918 -6.84 18.05 -31.79
C LYS A 918 -6.29 17.34 -30.56
N GLU A 919 -5.25 16.56 -30.76
CA GLU A 919 -4.35 16.12 -29.70
C GLU A 919 -3.99 17.35 -28.87
N GLN A 920 -4.54 17.43 -27.65
CA GLN A 920 -4.06 18.37 -26.65
C GLN A 920 -2.80 17.75 -26.01
N PRO A 921 -1.76 18.58 -25.76
CA PRO A 921 -0.41 18.14 -25.44
C PRO A 921 -0.23 17.48 -24.08
#